data_AF-A0A9E3I902-F1
#
_entry.id   AF-A0A9E3I902-F1
#
_cell.length_a   1.000
_cell.length_b   1.000
_cell.length_c   1.000
_cell.angle_alpha   90.00
_cell.angle_beta   90.00
_cell.angle_gamma   90.00
#
_symmetry.space_group_name_H-M   'P 1'
#
loop_
_entity.id
_entity.type
_entity.pdbx_description
1 polymer ?
#
loop_
_entity_poly.entity_id
_entity_poly.type
_entity_poly.pdbx_seq_one_letter_code
_entity_poly.pdbx_strand_id
1 'polypeptide(L)'
;MKTISKQIFGLFLLAVSVVSILYAIGLLSSRTTQQRDATADVDNLPLRIVVMDPLSDQLACDCVEGYAQRKYNELAAFLEKQLGRPVELAYGENLPDILTLNPGKVDLLIGKESIVLFDAAETKLSIHPIARLTDKSGTTNLSGLFVVRRNDPANSVEDLKGYKILFGPEYDTEKSTAAIAALKTKGVPIPKQIKTKSSCNQAVVAVMEKEADAAVISSFNLALLEGCSTIDKGILRVVGRTSAVPFITVFATDAVSLENEKLIVEALLAVGKNKRLLAQMESKTGFVNVRRHRSETTNPDTSRPVVEWTDWRGPRRDALSGYVPKKLSAKPKFLWRQPMTGMGLSGIAATTRYVIVADKSKEKKLDIFRCLDAETGEQFWAIEYPAPEDMDFSNSPRANPVIHEGLVYLLGAFGDLHCVNLKTGQVLWKKNIVKEFGAELVTWGMCSAPLIVGDRLIVNPGAKDASIVALDRLTGKVIWKTPGEQAGYSSFILAAFGNVRQIVGYDSISLGGWDPKTGKRLWKLLPDDEGDFNVPTPIYIDGKLLVTTENNGTRLYGFDSNGKILSKPLAQNFDLGPDTSTPVVINNLVFGCLGGLFCLDLNNGLKTLYSVDDDAFFDYATLIAGNDHVLIITVEGELILIEAAGYRYTLKSRLRLFEKSEVFSHPALVGNRLYIRNTTEACCLLLDN
;
A
#
# COMPACT_ATOMS: atom_id res chain seq x y z
N MET A 1 -28.35 65.66 -60.75
CA MET A 1 -28.80 65.19 -59.41
C MET A 1 -28.14 63.85 -59.06
N LYS A 2 -26.84 63.85 -58.73
CA LYS A 2 -26.03 62.64 -58.43
C LYS A 2 -25.11 62.88 -57.23
N THR A 3 -25.60 63.54 -56.18
CA THR A 3 -24.75 64.04 -55.08
C THR A 3 -25.41 64.07 -53.69
N ILE A 4 -26.52 63.32 -53.49
CA ILE A 4 -27.20 63.24 -52.17
C ILE A 4 -27.35 61.78 -51.67
N SER A 5 -27.36 60.77 -52.55
CA SER A 5 -27.57 59.38 -52.10
C SER A 5 -26.35 58.66 -51.49
N LYS A 6 -25.16 59.27 -51.48
CA LYS A 6 -23.95 58.68 -50.87
C LYS A 6 -23.70 59.04 -49.40
N GLN A 7 -24.30 60.11 -48.86
CA GLN A 7 -24.18 60.43 -47.43
C GLN A 7 -25.16 59.65 -46.54
N ILE A 8 -26.32 59.25 -47.09
CA ILE A 8 -27.33 58.48 -46.34
C ILE A 8 -26.88 57.03 -46.10
N PHE A 9 -26.11 56.44 -47.03
CA PHE A 9 -25.54 55.08 -46.84
C PHE A 9 -24.37 55.05 -45.84
N GLY A 10 -23.64 56.16 -45.69
CA GLY A 10 -22.52 56.28 -44.74
C GLY A 10 -22.96 56.35 -43.28
N LEU A 11 -24.05 57.07 -42.98
CA LEU A 11 -24.61 57.09 -41.62
C LEU A 11 -25.21 55.75 -41.21
N PHE A 12 -25.74 54.96 -42.16
CA PHE A 12 -26.34 53.67 -41.87
C PHE A 12 -25.30 52.62 -41.43
N LEU A 13 -24.11 52.60 -42.02
CA LEU A 13 -23.05 51.70 -41.57
C LEU A 13 -22.51 52.05 -40.18
N LEU A 14 -22.30 53.34 -39.85
CA LEU A 14 -21.87 53.71 -38.50
C LEU A 14 -22.92 53.38 -37.42
N ALA A 15 -24.21 53.56 -37.71
CA ALA A 15 -25.28 53.19 -36.79
C ALA A 15 -25.30 51.68 -36.50
N VAL A 16 -25.14 50.83 -37.52
CA VAL A 16 -25.08 49.37 -37.35
C VAL A 16 -23.81 48.95 -36.58
N SER A 17 -22.68 49.64 -36.75
CA SER A 17 -21.45 49.38 -35.98
C SER A 17 -21.61 49.70 -34.49
N VAL A 18 -22.19 50.86 -34.14
CA VAL A 18 -22.37 51.27 -32.74
C VAL A 18 -23.46 50.45 -32.05
N VAL A 19 -24.55 50.11 -32.74
CA VAL A 19 -25.59 49.21 -32.19
C VAL A 19 -25.02 47.81 -31.96
N SER A 20 -24.17 47.28 -32.85
CA SER A 20 -23.52 45.97 -32.64
C SER A 20 -22.56 45.97 -31.46
N ILE A 21 -21.83 47.06 -31.22
CA ILE A 21 -20.93 47.20 -30.07
C ILE A 21 -21.72 47.35 -28.76
N LEU A 22 -22.82 48.11 -28.75
CA LEU A 22 -23.71 48.20 -27.58
C LEU A 22 -24.47 46.90 -27.31
N TYR A 23 -24.85 46.12 -28.33
CA TYR A 23 -25.41 44.79 -28.15
C TYR A 23 -24.37 43.79 -27.63
N ALA A 24 -23.10 43.89 -28.08
CA ALA A 24 -22.01 43.08 -27.55
C ALA A 24 -21.71 43.41 -26.08
N ILE A 25 -21.61 44.69 -25.71
CA ILE A 25 -21.38 45.12 -24.32
C ILE A 25 -22.60 44.80 -23.44
N GLY A 26 -23.83 44.96 -23.95
CA GLY A 26 -25.07 44.61 -23.26
C GLY A 26 -25.27 43.10 -23.06
N LEU A 27 -24.85 42.26 -24.02
CA LEU A 27 -24.82 40.80 -23.84
C LEU A 27 -23.69 40.37 -22.91
N LEU A 28 -22.55 41.08 -22.88
CA LEU A 28 -21.45 40.86 -21.94
C LEU A 28 -21.80 41.27 -20.49
N SER A 29 -22.76 42.17 -20.27
CA SER A 29 -23.25 42.55 -18.93
C SER A 29 -24.52 41.80 -18.47
N SER A 30 -25.31 41.23 -19.40
CA SER A 30 -26.54 40.49 -19.07
C SER A 30 -26.41 38.96 -19.11
N ARG A 31 -25.41 38.38 -19.81
CA ARG A 31 -25.10 36.93 -19.68
C ARG A 31 -24.18 36.60 -18.51
N THR A 32 -23.49 37.58 -17.93
CA THR A 32 -22.62 37.42 -16.76
C THR A 32 -23.36 37.36 -15.42
N THR A 33 -24.68 37.61 -15.42
CA THR A 33 -25.54 37.58 -14.23
C THR A 33 -26.63 36.51 -14.26
N GLN A 34 -26.66 35.63 -15.28
CA GLN A 34 -27.67 34.57 -15.37
C GLN A 34 -27.12 33.20 -15.82
N GLN A 35 -25.85 32.93 -15.50
CA GLN A 35 -25.30 31.56 -15.49
C GLN A 35 -24.32 31.36 -14.31
N ARG A 36 -24.67 31.95 -13.17
CA ARG A 36 -24.13 31.69 -11.83
C ARG A 36 -25.31 31.46 -10.86
N ASP A 37 -26.11 30.42 -11.11
CA ASP A 37 -27.14 29.92 -10.19
C ASP A 37 -27.51 28.45 -10.56
N ALA A 38 -26.47 27.61 -10.62
CA ALA A 38 -26.59 26.14 -10.60
C ALA A 38 -25.42 25.48 -9.85
N THR A 39 -24.64 26.28 -9.10
CA THR A 39 -23.50 25.85 -8.27
C THR A 39 -23.55 26.44 -6.86
N ALA A 40 -24.62 27.16 -6.53
CA ALA A 40 -25.00 27.37 -5.14
C ALA A 40 -25.86 26.16 -4.70
N ASP A 41 -25.61 25.68 -3.49
CA ASP A 41 -26.39 24.70 -2.70
C ASP A 41 -25.93 23.23 -2.62
N VAL A 42 -24.64 22.94 -2.83
CA VAL A 42 -24.02 21.68 -2.34
C VAL A 42 -23.27 21.89 -1.02
N ASP A 43 -22.63 23.05 -0.84
CA ASP A 43 -21.81 23.36 0.35
C ASP A 43 -22.62 23.75 1.60
N ASN A 44 -23.94 23.93 1.46
CA ASN A 44 -24.88 24.24 2.56
C ASN A 44 -25.68 23.03 3.08
N LEU A 45 -25.55 21.87 2.45
CA LEU A 45 -26.27 20.66 2.89
C LEU A 45 -25.75 20.18 4.26
N PRO A 46 -26.59 19.56 5.12
CA PRO A 46 -26.12 18.96 6.37
C PRO A 46 -25.07 17.89 6.09
N LEU A 47 -24.01 17.84 6.92
CA LEU A 47 -23.03 16.75 6.91
C LEU A 47 -23.62 15.56 7.66
N ARG A 48 -23.87 14.45 6.95
CA ARG A 48 -24.54 13.26 7.51
C ARG A 48 -23.54 12.24 8.03
N ILE A 49 -23.57 12.02 9.34
CA ILE A 49 -22.67 11.09 10.04
C ILE A 49 -23.48 9.94 10.62
N VAL A 50 -23.18 8.72 10.18
CA VAL A 50 -23.72 7.48 10.74
C VAL A 50 -22.76 6.98 11.84
N VAL A 51 -23.27 6.81 13.06
CA VAL A 51 -22.52 6.34 14.23
C VAL A 51 -22.88 4.89 14.54
N MET A 52 -21.86 4.04 14.46
CA MET A 52 -21.85 2.59 14.75
C MET A 52 -20.74 2.25 15.77
N ASP A 53 -20.42 3.19 16.66
CA ASP A 53 -19.49 2.96 17.77
C ASP A 53 -20.23 2.30 18.95
N PRO A 54 -19.94 1.05 19.33
CA PRO A 54 -20.56 0.39 20.48
C PRO A 54 -20.25 1.05 21.83
N LEU A 55 -19.38 2.08 21.86
CA LEU A 55 -19.09 2.91 23.03
C LEU A 55 -19.77 4.30 22.96
N SER A 56 -20.71 4.51 22.03
CA SER A 56 -21.59 5.69 22.02
C SER A 56 -22.67 5.57 23.10
N ASP A 57 -22.99 6.69 23.74
CA ASP A 57 -24.07 6.76 24.74
C ASP A 57 -25.48 6.46 24.19
N GLN A 58 -25.68 6.42 22.88
CA GLN A 58 -26.95 6.02 22.24
C GLN A 58 -27.02 4.52 21.90
N LEU A 59 -25.89 3.80 21.96
CA LEU A 59 -25.77 2.38 21.59
C LEU A 59 -25.27 1.49 22.75
N ALA A 60 -24.60 2.07 23.74
CA ALA A 60 -24.20 1.39 24.96
C ALA A 60 -25.39 1.23 25.93
N CYS A 61 -25.32 0.22 26.80
CA CYS A 61 -26.30 0.03 27.87
C CYS A 61 -26.26 1.19 28.88
N ASP A 62 -27.42 1.63 29.38
CA ASP A 62 -27.51 2.56 30.52
C ASP A 62 -26.75 2.08 31.77
N CYS A 63 -26.54 0.77 31.87
CA CYS A 63 -25.91 0.08 32.98
C CYS A 63 -24.38 0.24 33.12
N VAL A 64 -23.72 1.09 32.30
CA VAL A 64 -22.26 1.38 32.38
C VAL A 64 -21.96 2.84 32.67
N GLU A 65 -22.67 3.44 33.61
CA GLU A 65 -22.51 4.86 33.97
C GLU A 65 -21.04 5.26 34.22
N GLY A 66 -20.54 6.25 33.46
CA GLY A 66 -19.15 6.72 33.51
C GLY A 66 -18.14 6.01 32.60
N TYR A 67 -18.57 5.01 31.80
CA TYR A 67 -17.72 4.31 30.83
C TYR A 67 -18.50 3.92 29.58
N ALA A 68 -17.89 4.04 28.39
CA ALA A 68 -18.56 3.80 27.11
C ALA A 68 -19.78 4.72 26.85
N GLN A 69 -19.68 5.99 27.25
CA GLN A 69 -20.71 7.01 27.07
C GLN A 69 -20.25 8.14 26.14
N ARG A 70 -19.66 7.80 24.98
CA ARG A 70 -19.14 8.80 24.03
C ARG A 70 -20.25 9.66 23.46
N LYS A 71 -20.17 10.97 23.70
CA LYS A 71 -21.20 11.96 23.38
C LYS A 71 -21.03 12.50 21.96
N TYR A 72 -21.45 11.71 20.97
CA TYR A 72 -21.35 12.10 19.55
C TYR A 72 -22.14 13.38 19.21
N ASN A 73 -23.21 13.70 19.94
CA ASN A 73 -23.91 14.99 19.81
C ASN A 73 -23.00 16.21 20.10
N GLU A 74 -22.08 16.11 21.05
CA GLU A 74 -21.12 17.19 21.36
C GLU A 74 -20.02 17.28 20.29
N LEU A 75 -19.69 16.15 19.63
CA LEU A 75 -18.82 16.14 18.45
C LEU A 75 -19.51 16.79 17.25
N ALA A 76 -20.79 16.51 17.01
CA ALA A 76 -21.56 17.15 15.94
C ALA A 76 -21.58 18.67 16.12
N ALA A 77 -22.01 19.17 17.28
CA ALA A 77 -22.02 20.61 17.58
C ALA A 77 -20.63 21.27 17.46
N PHE A 78 -19.56 20.54 17.72
CA PHE A 78 -18.19 21.01 17.48
C PHE A 78 -17.85 21.08 15.99
N LEU A 79 -18.17 20.03 15.21
CA LEU A 79 -17.96 19.98 13.77
C LEU A 79 -18.78 21.03 13.03
N GLU A 80 -20.05 21.26 13.41
CA GLU A 80 -20.88 22.35 12.88
C GLU A 80 -20.18 23.70 12.98
N LYS A 81 -19.61 23.98 14.16
CA LYS A 81 -18.90 25.23 14.42
C LYS A 81 -17.55 25.33 13.69
N GLN A 82 -16.86 24.22 13.45
CA GLN A 82 -15.59 24.23 12.70
C GLN A 82 -15.82 24.35 11.18
N LEU A 83 -16.84 23.68 10.66
CA LEU A 83 -17.10 23.56 9.21
C LEU A 83 -18.07 24.63 8.68
N GLY A 84 -18.82 25.30 9.55
CA GLY A 84 -19.77 26.35 9.15
C GLY A 84 -21.05 25.84 8.49
N ARG A 85 -21.34 24.52 8.56
CA ARG A 85 -22.52 23.85 8.00
C ARG A 85 -23.17 22.91 9.04
N PRO A 86 -24.47 22.61 8.96
CA PRO A 86 -25.15 21.71 9.91
C PRO A 86 -24.58 20.29 9.90
N VAL A 87 -24.77 19.53 10.98
CA VAL A 87 -24.36 18.12 11.10
C VAL A 87 -25.56 17.28 11.57
N GLU A 88 -25.94 16.29 10.77
CA GLU A 88 -27.01 15.34 11.09
C GLU A 88 -26.39 14.02 11.57
N LEU A 89 -26.84 13.51 12.72
CA LEU A 89 -26.42 12.21 13.25
C LEU A 89 -27.51 11.15 13.08
N ALA A 90 -27.12 9.96 12.62
CA ALA A 90 -27.92 8.74 12.70
C ALA A 90 -27.14 7.67 13.48
N TYR A 91 -27.85 6.81 14.20
CA TYR A 91 -27.24 5.78 15.06
C TYR A 91 -27.80 4.40 14.72
N GLY A 92 -26.98 3.36 14.85
CA GLY A 92 -27.44 1.97 14.79
C GLY A 92 -26.30 0.95 14.87
N GLU A 93 -26.66 -0.32 15.09
CA GLU A 93 -25.68 -1.41 15.24
C GLU A 93 -25.20 -2.00 13.91
N ASN A 94 -25.99 -1.86 12.84
CA ASN A 94 -25.65 -2.30 11.49
C ASN A 94 -26.05 -1.24 10.44
N LEU A 95 -25.29 -1.14 9.35
CA LEU A 95 -25.53 -0.14 8.30
C LEU A 95 -26.78 -0.43 7.43
N PRO A 96 -27.12 -1.67 7.05
CA PRO A 96 -28.30 -1.97 6.24
C PRO A 96 -29.60 -1.40 6.82
N ASP A 97 -29.83 -1.55 8.12
CA ASP A 97 -31.03 -1.04 8.79
C ASP A 97 -31.04 0.50 8.82
N ILE A 98 -29.89 1.13 9.09
CA ILE A 98 -29.75 2.59 9.13
C ILE A 98 -30.07 3.22 7.76
N LEU A 99 -29.53 2.64 6.67
CA LEU A 99 -29.80 3.09 5.29
C LEU A 99 -31.25 2.83 4.87
N THR A 100 -31.88 1.78 5.39
CA THR A 100 -33.30 1.47 5.11
C THR A 100 -34.23 2.46 5.81
N LEU A 101 -33.93 2.81 7.07
CA LEU A 101 -34.71 3.77 7.86
C LEU A 101 -34.45 5.23 7.44
N ASN A 102 -33.26 5.53 6.91
CA ASN A 102 -32.86 6.87 6.48
C ASN A 102 -32.31 6.79 5.03
N PRO A 103 -33.17 6.79 4.00
CA PRO A 103 -32.79 6.62 2.59
C PRO A 103 -32.12 7.87 1.97
N GLY A 104 -31.21 8.52 2.72
CA GLY A 104 -30.45 9.70 2.32
C GLY A 104 -28.99 9.39 2.00
N LYS A 105 -28.33 10.32 1.30
CA LYS A 105 -26.88 10.30 1.07
C LYS A 105 -26.14 10.37 2.42
N VAL A 106 -25.28 9.39 2.72
CA VAL A 106 -24.41 9.36 3.91
C VAL A 106 -23.03 9.89 3.53
N ASP A 107 -22.52 10.86 4.29
CA ASP A 107 -21.21 11.46 4.04
C ASP A 107 -20.10 10.76 4.83
N LEU A 108 -20.34 10.49 6.11
CA LEU A 108 -19.37 9.89 7.02
C LEU A 108 -19.95 8.69 7.80
N LEU A 109 -19.09 7.73 8.13
CA LEU A 109 -19.36 6.63 9.04
C LEU A 109 -18.35 6.64 10.18
N ILE A 110 -18.80 6.48 11.43
CA ILE A 110 -17.90 6.35 12.60
C ILE A 110 -18.27 5.11 13.38
N GLY A 111 -17.40 4.10 13.38
CA GLY A 111 -17.67 2.86 14.10
C GLY A 111 -16.48 1.92 14.12
N LYS A 112 -16.71 0.70 14.60
CA LYS A 112 -15.67 -0.34 14.64
C LYS A 112 -15.27 -0.74 13.21
N GLU A 113 -14.00 -0.54 12.87
CA GLU A 113 -13.48 -0.67 11.50
C GLU A 113 -13.86 -1.99 10.81
N SER A 114 -13.80 -3.14 11.49
CA SER A 114 -14.15 -4.43 10.88
C SER A 114 -15.64 -4.59 10.57
N ILE A 115 -16.53 -4.02 11.39
CA ILE A 115 -17.99 -4.07 11.17
C ILE A 115 -18.37 -3.08 10.07
N VAL A 116 -17.89 -1.84 10.14
CA VAL A 116 -18.20 -0.81 9.14
C VAL A 116 -17.72 -1.24 7.74
N LEU A 117 -16.52 -1.85 7.62
CA LEU A 117 -16.02 -2.38 6.35
C LEU A 117 -16.84 -3.58 5.83
N PHE A 118 -17.33 -4.45 6.71
CA PHE A 118 -18.17 -5.59 6.34
C PHE A 118 -19.54 -5.13 5.85
N ASP A 119 -20.23 -4.30 6.63
CA ASP A 119 -21.55 -3.78 6.31
C ASP A 119 -21.55 -2.88 5.07
N ALA A 120 -20.49 -2.09 4.86
CA ALA A 120 -20.33 -1.29 3.65
C ALA A 120 -20.13 -2.17 2.40
N ALA A 121 -19.45 -3.33 2.51
CA ALA A 121 -19.33 -4.27 1.42
C ALA A 121 -20.67 -4.94 1.07
N GLU A 122 -21.45 -5.36 2.07
CA GLU A 122 -22.79 -5.93 1.88
C GLU A 122 -23.76 -4.93 1.24
N THR A 123 -23.72 -3.67 1.67
CA THR A 123 -24.55 -2.57 1.13
C THR A 123 -23.99 -1.96 -0.17
N LYS A 124 -22.79 -2.36 -0.59
CA LYS A 124 -22.04 -1.82 -1.75
C LYS A 124 -21.75 -0.31 -1.65
N LEU A 125 -21.63 0.22 -0.44
CA LEU A 125 -21.26 1.61 -0.19
C LEU A 125 -19.73 1.75 -0.30
N SER A 126 -19.26 2.58 -1.24
CA SER A 126 -17.83 2.90 -1.34
C SER A 126 -17.40 3.82 -0.20
N ILE A 127 -16.38 3.39 0.55
CA ILE A 127 -15.88 4.08 1.75
C ILE A 127 -14.36 3.98 1.88
N HIS A 128 -13.73 5.00 2.47
CA HIS A 128 -12.30 4.99 2.83
C HIS A 128 -12.04 5.65 4.19
N PRO A 129 -11.08 5.13 4.99
CA PRO A 129 -10.84 5.61 6.34
C PRO A 129 -10.03 6.91 6.34
N ILE A 130 -10.52 7.94 7.05
CA ILE A 130 -9.93 9.28 7.10
C ILE A 130 -9.32 9.62 8.48
N ALA A 131 -9.93 9.19 9.58
CA ALA A 131 -9.43 9.41 10.94
C ALA A 131 -9.71 8.22 11.88
N ARG A 132 -9.00 8.09 13.00
CA ARG A 132 -9.28 7.11 14.07
C ARG A 132 -9.37 7.79 15.42
N LEU A 133 -10.33 7.37 16.24
CA LEU A 133 -10.49 7.88 17.61
C LEU A 133 -9.53 7.15 18.55
N THR A 134 -8.74 7.88 19.33
CA THR A 134 -7.95 7.30 20.42
C THR A 134 -8.81 6.99 21.63
N ASP A 135 -8.51 5.93 22.36
CA ASP A 135 -9.11 5.63 23.66
C ASP A 135 -8.52 6.51 24.80
N LYS A 136 -8.94 6.25 26.05
CA LYS A 136 -8.40 6.90 27.26
C LYS A 136 -6.88 6.64 27.48
N SER A 137 -6.28 5.64 26.83
CA SER A 137 -4.83 5.36 26.89
C SER A 137 -4.01 6.08 25.80
N GLY A 138 -4.66 6.46 24.70
CA GLY A 138 -4.04 7.03 23.48
C GLY A 138 -3.99 6.05 22.30
N THR A 139 -4.56 4.86 22.43
CA THR A 139 -4.47 3.79 21.45
C THR A 139 -5.67 3.82 20.48
N THR A 140 -5.45 3.54 19.20
CA THR A 140 -6.49 3.46 18.14
C THR A 140 -6.88 2.03 17.77
N ASN A 141 -6.37 1.06 18.51
CA ASN A 141 -6.48 -0.38 18.23
C ASN A 141 -7.18 -1.12 19.39
N LEU A 142 -7.68 -2.30 19.06
CA LEU A 142 -8.48 -3.23 19.86
C LEU A 142 -7.86 -4.64 19.76
N SER A 143 -7.86 -5.43 20.82
CA SER A 143 -7.52 -6.86 20.78
C SER A 143 -8.71 -7.71 21.22
N GLY A 144 -8.80 -8.95 20.73
CA GLY A 144 -9.58 -9.99 21.38
C GLY A 144 -8.85 -10.49 22.64
N LEU A 145 -9.62 -10.86 23.66
CA LEU A 145 -9.15 -11.47 24.90
C LEU A 145 -9.63 -12.91 24.95
N PHE A 146 -8.71 -13.86 25.09
CA PHE A 146 -9.05 -15.23 25.46
C PHE A 146 -9.38 -15.24 26.95
N VAL A 147 -10.65 -15.48 27.28
CA VAL A 147 -11.15 -15.53 28.65
C VAL A 147 -11.57 -16.94 29.04
N VAL A 148 -11.20 -17.32 30.27
CA VAL A 148 -11.61 -18.54 30.97
C VAL A 148 -12.19 -18.17 32.33
N ARG A 149 -12.84 -19.13 33.01
CA ARG A 149 -13.28 -18.95 34.40
C ARG A 149 -12.08 -18.70 35.33
N ARG A 150 -12.27 -17.97 36.42
CA ARG A 150 -11.20 -17.56 37.35
C ARG A 150 -10.32 -18.72 37.83
N ASN A 151 -10.96 -19.83 38.21
CA ASN A 151 -10.35 -21.02 38.79
C ASN A 151 -10.00 -22.11 37.75
N ASP A 152 -10.10 -21.78 36.46
CA ASP A 152 -9.68 -22.66 35.37
C ASP A 152 -8.14 -22.86 35.38
N PRO A 153 -7.59 -24.03 35.06
CA PRO A 153 -6.14 -24.27 35.14
C PRO A 153 -5.31 -23.63 34.02
N ALA A 154 -5.92 -23.22 32.89
CA ALA A 154 -5.17 -22.61 31.78
C ALA A 154 -4.52 -21.28 32.20
N ASN A 155 -3.23 -21.07 31.95
CA ASN A 155 -2.52 -19.82 32.28
C ASN A 155 -2.12 -19.02 31.02
N SER A 156 -2.12 -19.67 29.87
CA SER A 156 -1.69 -19.15 28.57
C SER A 156 -2.66 -19.57 27.45
N VAL A 157 -2.43 -19.09 26.23
CA VAL A 157 -3.20 -19.52 25.04
C VAL A 157 -2.85 -20.97 24.69
N GLU A 158 -1.58 -21.35 24.87
CA GLU A 158 -1.03 -22.68 24.65
C GLU A 158 -1.79 -23.77 25.44
N ASP A 159 -2.25 -23.43 26.65
CA ASP A 159 -3.01 -24.33 27.53
C ASP A 159 -4.44 -24.62 27.00
N LEU A 160 -4.95 -23.83 26.05
CA LEU A 160 -6.29 -24.02 25.44
C LEU A 160 -6.35 -25.21 24.46
N LYS A 161 -5.30 -26.03 24.39
CA LYS A 161 -5.26 -27.22 23.55
C LYS A 161 -6.33 -28.25 23.96
N GLY A 162 -7.36 -28.37 23.12
CA GLY A 162 -8.50 -29.26 23.35
C GLY A 162 -9.72 -28.59 23.99
N TYR A 163 -9.65 -27.30 24.30
CA TYR A 163 -10.77 -26.54 24.88
C TYR A 163 -11.87 -26.29 23.83
N LYS A 164 -13.12 -26.26 24.27
CA LYS A 164 -14.24 -25.70 23.50
C LYS A 164 -14.16 -24.17 23.57
N ILE A 165 -13.58 -23.57 22.54
CA ILE A 165 -13.44 -22.11 22.42
C ILE A 165 -14.63 -21.54 21.63
N LEU A 166 -15.32 -20.54 22.18
CA LEU A 166 -16.30 -19.72 21.46
C LEU A 166 -15.63 -18.49 20.84
N PHE A 167 -15.90 -18.26 19.57
CA PHE A 167 -15.40 -17.13 18.79
C PHE A 167 -16.50 -16.10 18.55
N GLY A 168 -16.12 -14.91 18.06
CA GLY A 168 -17.08 -13.97 17.48
C GLY A 168 -17.50 -14.37 16.07
N PRO A 169 -18.49 -13.67 15.48
CA PRO A 169 -18.79 -13.74 14.05
C PRO A 169 -17.56 -13.44 13.19
N GLU A 170 -17.56 -13.89 11.93
CA GLU A 170 -16.39 -13.75 11.04
C GLU A 170 -15.97 -12.29 10.85
N TYR A 171 -16.94 -11.36 10.75
CA TYR A 171 -16.72 -9.91 10.62
C TYR A 171 -16.13 -9.21 11.86
N ASP A 172 -16.07 -9.89 13.02
CA ASP A 172 -15.42 -9.37 14.23
C ASP A 172 -13.95 -9.82 14.27
N THR A 173 -13.10 -9.20 13.46
CA THR A 173 -11.69 -9.61 13.20
C THR A 173 -10.89 -9.97 14.46
N GLU A 174 -11.07 -9.26 15.57
CA GLU A 174 -10.36 -9.52 16.83
C GLU A 174 -10.88 -10.76 17.57
N LYS A 175 -12.16 -11.11 17.40
CA LYS A 175 -12.80 -12.30 17.98
C LYS A 175 -12.81 -13.50 17.03
N SER A 176 -12.55 -13.31 15.74
CA SER A 176 -12.50 -14.34 14.69
C SER A 176 -11.07 -14.55 14.16
N THR A 177 -10.68 -13.90 13.07
CA THR A 177 -9.45 -14.13 12.30
C THR A 177 -8.18 -13.93 13.12
N ALA A 178 -8.09 -12.87 13.93
CA ALA A 178 -6.94 -12.61 14.78
C ALA A 178 -6.84 -13.61 15.95
N ALA A 179 -7.98 -14.18 16.39
CA ALA A 179 -8.00 -15.23 17.41
C ALA A 179 -7.55 -16.58 16.84
N ILE A 180 -8.04 -16.95 15.66
CA ILE A 180 -7.59 -18.13 14.91
C ILE A 180 -6.08 -18.03 14.63
N ALA A 181 -5.59 -16.85 14.23
CA ALA A 181 -4.17 -16.61 14.03
C ALA A 181 -3.36 -16.75 15.34
N ALA A 182 -3.85 -16.21 16.46
CA ALA A 182 -3.20 -16.35 17.77
C ALA A 182 -3.08 -17.82 18.19
N LEU A 183 -4.15 -18.62 18.03
CA LEU A 183 -4.12 -20.07 18.31
C LEU A 183 -3.12 -20.80 17.41
N LYS A 184 -3.11 -20.51 16.10
CA LYS A 184 -2.18 -21.11 15.13
C LYS A 184 -0.72 -20.81 15.49
N THR A 185 -0.39 -19.56 15.82
CA THR A 185 0.96 -19.13 16.25
C THR A 185 1.40 -19.82 17.55
N LYS A 186 0.45 -20.19 18.41
CA LYS A 186 0.69 -20.88 19.68
C LYS A 186 0.61 -22.41 19.58
N GLY A 187 0.49 -22.98 18.38
CA GLY A 187 0.42 -24.42 18.17
C GLY A 187 -0.86 -25.08 18.68
N VAL A 188 -1.89 -24.30 18.97
CA VAL A 188 -3.20 -24.79 19.41
C VAL A 188 -4.01 -25.22 18.17
N PRO A 189 -4.49 -26.47 18.10
CA PRO A 189 -5.27 -26.94 16.94
C PRO A 189 -6.57 -26.15 16.78
N ILE A 190 -6.82 -25.66 15.57
CA ILE A 190 -8.07 -24.95 15.25
C ILE A 190 -9.22 -25.98 15.17
N PRO A 191 -10.37 -25.74 15.85
CA PRO A 191 -11.53 -26.62 15.76
C PRO A 191 -12.02 -26.80 14.32
N LYS A 192 -12.38 -28.04 13.92
CA LYS A 192 -12.94 -28.34 12.59
C LYS A 192 -14.26 -27.63 12.30
N GLN A 193 -14.99 -27.26 13.35
CA GLN A 193 -16.18 -26.41 13.29
C GLN A 193 -15.99 -25.29 14.31
N ILE A 194 -16.03 -24.04 13.85
CA ILE A 194 -15.90 -22.86 14.69
C ILE A 194 -17.29 -22.54 15.25
N LYS A 195 -17.44 -22.60 16.58
CA LYS A 195 -18.66 -22.17 17.26
C LYS A 195 -18.58 -20.68 17.56
N THR A 196 -19.61 -19.94 17.21
CA THR A 196 -19.68 -18.49 17.38
C THR A 196 -20.85 -18.09 18.29
N LYS A 197 -20.73 -16.92 18.92
CA LYS A 197 -21.85 -16.17 19.53
C LYS A 197 -21.74 -14.72 19.05
N SER A 198 -22.87 -14.07 18.75
CA SER A 198 -22.87 -12.70 18.21
C SER A 198 -22.40 -11.67 19.23
N SER A 199 -22.90 -11.75 20.47
CA SER A 199 -22.52 -10.84 21.55
C SER A 199 -21.50 -11.44 22.53
N CYS A 200 -20.65 -10.57 23.09
CA CYS A 200 -19.68 -10.95 24.11
C CYS A 200 -20.37 -11.46 25.40
N ASN A 201 -21.53 -10.90 25.76
CA ASN A 201 -22.30 -11.34 26.92
C ASN A 201 -22.72 -12.80 26.77
N GLN A 202 -23.28 -13.20 25.61
CA GLN A 202 -23.65 -14.60 25.34
C GLN A 202 -22.44 -15.53 25.33
N ALA A 203 -21.30 -15.07 24.79
CA ALA A 203 -20.07 -15.86 24.78
C ALA A 203 -19.54 -16.14 26.20
N VAL A 204 -19.65 -15.16 27.11
CA VAL A 204 -19.19 -15.30 28.49
C VAL A 204 -20.18 -16.08 29.35
N VAL A 205 -21.50 -15.84 29.22
CA VAL A 205 -22.52 -16.64 29.92
C VAL A 205 -22.33 -18.13 29.62
N ALA A 206 -22.10 -18.49 28.35
CA ALA A 206 -21.79 -19.87 27.94
C ALA A 206 -20.50 -20.44 28.55
N VAL A 207 -19.49 -19.61 28.87
CA VAL A 207 -18.28 -20.03 29.61
C VAL A 207 -18.56 -20.22 31.10
N MET A 208 -19.41 -19.37 31.70
CA MET A 208 -19.81 -19.48 33.11
C MET A 208 -20.69 -20.71 33.35
N GLU A 209 -21.65 -20.97 32.46
CA GLU A 209 -22.55 -22.13 32.46
C GLU A 209 -21.89 -23.44 32.01
N LYS A 210 -20.61 -23.38 31.60
CA LYS A 210 -19.79 -24.52 31.13
C LYS A 210 -20.28 -25.16 29.82
N GLU A 211 -21.07 -24.44 29.01
CA GLU A 211 -21.30 -24.82 27.61
C GLU A 211 -19.99 -24.79 26.80
N ALA A 212 -19.08 -23.88 27.18
CA ALA A 212 -17.76 -23.68 26.64
C ALA A 212 -16.68 -23.63 27.73
N ASP A 213 -15.43 -23.85 27.33
CA ASP A 213 -14.28 -23.84 28.23
C ASP A 213 -13.58 -22.47 28.20
N ALA A 214 -13.56 -21.83 27.04
CA ALA A 214 -13.05 -20.47 26.84
C ALA A 214 -13.91 -19.69 25.82
N ALA A 215 -13.79 -18.38 25.83
CA ALA A 215 -14.38 -17.50 24.80
C ALA A 215 -13.39 -16.41 24.38
N VAL A 216 -13.64 -15.81 23.21
CA VAL A 216 -12.92 -14.62 22.74
C VAL A 216 -13.84 -13.41 22.73
N ILE A 217 -13.52 -12.40 23.53
CA ILE A 217 -14.28 -11.15 23.64
C ILE A 217 -13.42 -9.93 23.27
N SER A 218 -14.04 -8.87 22.73
CA SER A 218 -13.35 -7.60 22.44
C SER A 218 -12.82 -6.97 23.73
N SER A 219 -11.61 -6.40 23.75
CA SER A 219 -10.96 -5.97 24.99
C SER A 219 -11.69 -4.89 25.81
N PHE A 220 -12.55 -4.09 25.18
CA PHE A 220 -13.41 -3.13 25.88
C PHE A 220 -14.52 -3.81 26.70
N ASN A 221 -15.00 -4.99 26.28
CA ASN A 221 -16.13 -5.67 26.90
C ASN A 221 -15.84 -6.22 28.30
N LEU A 222 -14.56 -6.48 28.64
CA LEU A 222 -14.23 -6.99 29.99
C LEU A 222 -14.61 -5.98 31.07
N ALA A 223 -14.32 -4.68 30.85
CA ALA A 223 -14.71 -3.62 31.77
C ALA A 223 -16.23 -3.38 31.79
N LEU A 224 -16.90 -3.47 30.63
CA LEU A 224 -18.36 -3.37 30.55
C LEU A 224 -19.04 -4.48 31.35
N LEU A 225 -18.66 -5.75 31.13
CA LEU A 225 -19.27 -6.91 31.78
C LEU A 225 -19.15 -6.87 33.31
N GLU A 226 -18.00 -6.45 33.85
CA GLU A 226 -17.79 -6.26 35.29
C GLU A 226 -18.48 -5.00 35.84
N GLY A 227 -18.69 -3.97 35.00
CA GLY A 227 -19.35 -2.71 35.37
C GLY A 227 -20.88 -2.80 35.38
N CYS A 228 -21.47 -3.50 34.40
CA CYS A 228 -22.91 -3.72 34.25
C CYS A 228 -23.56 -4.49 35.41
N SER A 229 -22.78 -5.07 36.34
CA SER A 229 -23.23 -6.12 37.27
C SER A 229 -23.79 -7.39 36.59
N THR A 230 -23.64 -7.53 35.27
CA THR A 230 -23.95 -8.75 34.51
C THR A 230 -23.11 -9.93 34.98
N ILE A 231 -21.90 -9.64 35.46
CA ILE A 231 -20.85 -10.60 35.81
C ILE A 231 -20.09 -10.09 37.03
N ASP A 232 -19.97 -10.92 38.06
CA ASP A 232 -19.17 -10.60 39.25
C ASP A 232 -17.71 -10.30 38.88
N LYS A 233 -17.16 -9.23 39.45
CA LYS A 233 -15.81 -8.77 39.16
C LYS A 233 -14.76 -9.85 39.44
N GLY A 234 -13.93 -10.16 38.45
CA GLY A 234 -12.84 -11.13 38.57
C GLY A 234 -13.24 -12.61 38.48
N ILE A 235 -14.49 -12.96 38.16
CA ILE A 235 -14.86 -14.38 37.90
C ILE A 235 -14.37 -14.90 36.54
N LEU A 236 -13.91 -13.99 35.66
CA LEU A 236 -13.13 -14.32 34.49
C LEU A 236 -11.64 -14.04 34.70
N ARG A 237 -10.81 -14.72 33.92
CA ARG A 237 -9.38 -14.48 33.81
C ARG A 237 -8.96 -14.50 32.34
N VAL A 238 -8.14 -13.52 31.95
CA VAL A 238 -7.55 -13.44 30.61
C VAL A 238 -6.31 -14.33 30.58
N VAL A 239 -6.27 -15.29 29.65
CA VAL A 239 -5.12 -16.18 29.39
C VAL A 239 -4.32 -15.79 28.16
N GLY A 240 -4.84 -14.85 27.35
CA GLY A 240 -4.12 -14.32 26.22
C GLY A 240 -4.85 -13.21 25.50
N ARG A 241 -4.14 -12.59 24.55
CA ARG A 241 -4.65 -11.52 23.70
C ARG A 241 -4.34 -11.83 22.24
N THR A 242 -5.22 -11.44 21.34
CA THR A 242 -4.92 -11.45 19.90
C THR A 242 -3.99 -10.30 19.54
N SER A 243 -3.38 -10.38 18.36
CA SER A 243 -2.84 -9.20 17.68
C SER A 243 -3.87 -8.07 17.68
N ALA A 244 -3.39 -6.84 17.89
CA ALA A 244 -4.25 -5.67 17.87
C ALA A 244 -4.70 -5.34 16.44
N VAL A 245 -5.97 -4.97 16.28
CA VAL A 245 -6.60 -4.53 15.03
C VAL A 245 -7.13 -3.11 15.21
N PRO A 246 -7.30 -2.33 14.14
CA PRO A 246 -7.94 -1.02 14.22
C PRO A 246 -9.31 -1.05 14.91
N PHE A 247 -9.61 -0.01 15.71
CA PHE A 247 -10.86 0.09 16.46
C PHE A 247 -11.83 1.11 15.85
N ILE A 248 -12.08 2.25 16.50
CA ILE A 248 -13.06 3.23 16.04
C ILE A 248 -12.44 4.13 14.98
N THR A 249 -12.95 3.98 13.76
CA THR A 249 -12.47 4.66 12.55
C THR A 249 -13.61 5.49 11.96
N VAL A 250 -13.26 6.70 11.53
CA VAL A 250 -14.08 7.58 10.69
C VAL A 250 -13.76 7.26 9.24
N PHE A 251 -14.79 6.99 8.45
CA PHE A 251 -14.70 6.80 7.00
C PHE A 251 -15.46 7.93 6.32
N ALA A 252 -14.95 8.39 5.18
CA ALA A 252 -15.72 9.14 4.20
C ALA A 252 -16.30 8.17 3.16
N THR A 253 -17.43 8.55 2.56
CA THR A 253 -17.96 7.90 1.36
C THR A 253 -17.63 8.74 0.12
N ASP A 254 -17.81 8.18 -1.09
CA ASP A 254 -17.70 8.92 -2.36
C ASP A 254 -18.63 10.15 -2.46
N ALA A 255 -19.55 10.33 -1.49
CA ALA A 255 -20.35 11.54 -1.32
C ALA A 255 -19.52 12.80 -1.09
N VAL A 256 -18.35 12.67 -0.47
CA VAL A 256 -17.53 13.77 0.06
C VAL A 256 -16.46 14.16 -0.95
N SER A 257 -16.41 15.44 -1.35
CA SER A 257 -15.34 15.93 -2.21
C SER A 257 -14.00 15.97 -1.47
N LEU A 258 -12.88 15.80 -2.19
CA LEU A 258 -11.52 15.84 -1.61
C LEU A 258 -11.17 17.15 -0.88
N GLU A 259 -11.88 18.24 -1.17
CA GLU A 259 -11.75 19.52 -0.47
C GLU A 259 -12.52 19.49 0.87
N ASN A 260 -13.78 19.05 0.84
CA ASN A 260 -14.58 18.86 2.05
C ASN A 260 -13.97 17.80 2.99
N GLU A 261 -13.39 16.72 2.45
CA GLU A 261 -12.69 15.70 3.24
C GLU A 261 -11.53 16.29 4.04
N LYS A 262 -10.71 17.17 3.43
CA LYS A 262 -9.61 17.85 4.14
C LYS A 262 -10.12 18.70 5.29
N LEU A 263 -11.17 19.49 5.05
CA LEU A 263 -11.79 20.33 6.08
C LEU A 263 -12.36 19.48 7.24
N ILE A 264 -13.04 18.37 6.90
CA ILE A 264 -13.55 17.40 7.88
C ILE A 264 -12.42 16.78 8.70
N VAL A 265 -11.33 16.35 8.07
CA VAL A 265 -10.15 15.79 8.76
C VAL A 265 -9.52 16.85 9.67
N GLU A 266 -9.32 18.08 9.20
CA GLU A 266 -8.78 19.18 10.03
C GLU A 266 -9.67 19.48 11.24
N ALA A 267 -11.00 19.49 11.05
CA ALA A 267 -11.97 19.65 12.14
C ALA A 267 -11.94 18.48 13.14
N LEU A 268 -11.87 17.22 12.67
CA LEU A 268 -11.74 16.04 13.52
C LEU A 268 -10.44 16.07 14.34
N LEU A 269 -9.31 16.45 13.73
CA LEU A 269 -8.02 16.61 14.43
C LEU A 269 -8.06 17.78 15.44
N ALA A 270 -8.84 18.83 15.18
CA ALA A 270 -8.99 19.96 16.09
C ALA A 270 -9.67 19.57 17.42
N VAL A 271 -10.38 18.43 17.50
CA VAL A 271 -10.89 17.84 18.75
C VAL A 271 -9.77 17.67 19.79
N GLY A 272 -8.55 17.33 19.35
CA GLY A 272 -7.37 17.22 20.21
C GLY A 272 -7.01 18.48 21.00
N LYS A 273 -7.52 19.65 20.60
CA LYS A 273 -7.31 20.94 21.28
C LYS A 273 -8.41 21.25 22.31
N ASN A 274 -9.52 20.51 22.33
CA ASN A 274 -10.68 20.77 23.18
C ASN A 274 -10.77 19.78 24.35
N LYS A 275 -10.25 20.16 25.52
CA LYS A 275 -10.22 19.31 26.73
C LYS A 275 -11.60 18.79 27.17
N ARG A 276 -12.67 19.58 27.00
CA ARG A 276 -14.04 19.15 27.35
C ARG A 276 -14.51 18.05 26.40
N LEU A 277 -14.31 18.25 25.10
CA LEU A 277 -14.71 17.27 24.08
C LEU A 277 -13.87 15.98 24.15
N LEU A 278 -12.59 16.07 24.50
CA LEU A 278 -11.75 14.89 24.77
C LEU A 278 -12.32 14.00 25.89
N ALA A 279 -12.77 14.61 26.99
CA ALA A 279 -13.43 13.88 28.08
C ALA A 279 -14.76 13.25 27.61
N GLN A 280 -15.57 14.01 26.86
CA GLN A 280 -16.86 13.57 26.31
C GLN A 280 -16.74 12.47 25.24
N MET A 281 -15.60 12.38 24.54
CA MET A 281 -15.29 11.32 23.56
C MET A 281 -14.49 10.15 24.17
N GLU A 282 -14.28 10.13 25.48
CA GLU A 282 -13.46 9.13 26.18
C GLU A 282 -12.09 8.91 25.53
N SER A 283 -11.42 10.01 25.19
CA SER A 283 -10.28 10.03 24.28
C SER A 283 -9.12 10.84 24.84
N LYS A 284 -7.90 10.29 24.78
CA LYS A 284 -6.70 10.98 25.29
C LYS A 284 -6.25 12.12 24.39
N THR A 285 -6.27 11.93 23.06
CA THR A 285 -5.83 12.93 22.08
C THR A 285 -6.86 13.23 21.00
N GLY A 286 -8.05 12.64 21.08
CA GLY A 286 -9.12 12.83 20.10
C GLY A 286 -8.90 11.94 18.89
N PHE A 287 -9.31 12.45 17.73
CA PHE A 287 -9.04 11.81 16.45
C PHE A 287 -7.58 12.03 16.03
N VAL A 288 -7.01 11.00 15.42
CA VAL A 288 -5.71 11.04 14.75
C VAL A 288 -5.88 10.58 13.29
N ASN A 289 -5.01 11.04 12.40
CA ASN A 289 -5.04 10.62 10.99
C ASN A 289 -4.91 9.09 10.88
N VAL A 290 -5.61 8.49 9.89
CA VAL A 290 -5.39 7.08 9.51
C VAL A 290 -4.04 6.96 8.79
N ARG A 291 -2.96 6.97 9.57
CA ARG A 291 -1.62 6.63 9.07
C ARG A 291 -1.54 5.10 8.92
N ARG A 292 -1.29 4.62 7.68
CA ARG A 292 -0.97 3.20 7.41
C ARG A 292 0.12 2.73 8.40
N HIS A 293 -0.16 1.69 9.18
CA HIS A 293 0.51 1.29 10.43
C HIS A 293 2.04 1.40 10.54
N ARG A 294 2.50 1.73 11.76
CA ARG A 294 3.65 1.04 12.41
C ARG A 294 3.46 1.05 13.94
N SER A 295 4.54 1.20 14.71
CA SER A 295 4.66 1.01 16.17
C SER A 295 5.45 2.16 16.80
N GLU A 296 5.19 2.42 18.09
CA GLU A 296 5.91 3.41 18.90
C GLU A 296 7.26 2.88 19.42
N THR A 297 8.31 3.73 19.38
CA THR A 297 9.12 4.14 20.55
C THR A 297 9.95 5.39 20.19
N THR A 298 9.66 6.49 20.88
CA THR A 298 10.41 7.76 21.05
C THR A 298 11.63 8.08 20.15
N ASN A 299 11.43 9.01 19.20
CA ASN A 299 12.39 10.05 18.81
C ASN A 299 11.57 11.26 18.29
N PRO A 300 11.87 12.55 18.57
CA PRO A 300 10.91 13.65 18.35
C PRO A 300 10.57 14.03 16.89
N ASP A 301 10.95 13.22 15.89
CA ASP A 301 10.80 13.51 14.46
C ASP A 301 10.25 12.31 13.66
N THR A 302 9.37 11.50 14.28
CA THR A 302 8.90 10.20 13.72
C THR A 302 7.39 10.11 13.61
N SER A 303 6.72 11.20 13.23
CA SER A 303 5.24 11.20 13.17
C SER A 303 4.68 10.20 12.15
N ARG A 304 5.43 9.87 11.09
CA ARG A 304 5.03 8.87 10.09
C ARG A 304 5.46 7.46 10.53
N PRO A 305 4.57 6.46 10.39
CA PRO A 305 4.90 5.05 10.30
C PRO A 305 5.98 4.72 9.27
N VAL A 306 7.14 4.28 9.74
CA VAL A 306 8.23 3.86 8.87
C VAL A 306 7.87 2.54 8.19
N VAL A 307 7.80 2.60 6.86
CA VAL A 307 7.45 1.48 5.97
C VAL A 307 8.74 0.74 5.65
N GLU A 308 8.68 -0.59 5.72
CA GLU A 308 9.84 -1.43 5.40
C GLU A 308 9.88 -1.71 3.91
N TRP A 309 11.10 -1.76 3.36
CA TRP A 309 11.36 -2.01 1.95
C TRP A 309 11.65 -3.49 1.75
N THR A 310 10.70 -4.34 2.11
CA THR A 310 10.90 -5.79 2.26
C THR A 310 10.86 -6.57 0.95
N ASP A 311 10.51 -5.93 -0.16
CA ASP A 311 10.32 -6.56 -1.47
C ASP A 311 10.90 -5.65 -2.57
N TRP A 312 11.04 -6.18 -3.77
CA TRP A 312 11.41 -5.46 -5.00
C TRP A 312 10.64 -4.15 -5.12
N ARG A 313 11.35 -3.02 -5.26
CA ARG A 313 10.72 -1.67 -5.36
C ARG A 313 9.73 -1.38 -4.21
N GLY A 314 10.01 -1.90 -3.02
CA GLY A 314 9.18 -1.70 -1.83
C GLY A 314 8.02 -2.70 -1.71
N PRO A 315 7.25 -2.67 -0.62
CA PRO A 315 6.32 -3.74 -0.23
C PRO A 315 5.09 -3.89 -1.13
N ARG A 316 4.96 -3.06 -2.19
CA ARG A 316 3.91 -3.13 -3.21
C ARG A 316 4.45 -3.24 -4.65
N ARG A 317 5.78 -3.32 -4.84
CA ARG A 317 6.47 -3.34 -6.14
C ARG A 317 6.29 -2.11 -7.05
N ASP A 318 5.86 -0.99 -6.45
CA ASP A 318 5.47 0.25 -7.13
C ASP A 318 6.48 1.41 -6.98
N ALA A 319 7.53 1.23 -6.20
CA ALA A 319 8.50 2.26 -5.80
C ALA A 319 7.89 3.50 -5.12
N LEU A 320 6.75 3.34 -4.41
CA LEU A 320 6.12 4.45 -3.70
C LEU A 320 6.53 4.51 -2.22
N SER A 321 7.14 5.63 -1.85
CA SER A 321 7.53 5.95 -0.47
C SER A 321 7.25 7.41 -0.15
N GLY A 322 6.30 7.67 0.75
CA GLY A 322 6.17 9.02 1.34
C GLY A 322 7.21 9.33 2.42
N TYR A 323 8.41 8.74 2.30
CA TYR A 323 9.64 9.25 2.90
C TYR A 323 10.60 9.86 1.88
N VAL A 324 10.19 9.96 0.61
CA VAL A 324 10.88 10.84 -0.33
C VAL A 324 10.91 12.25 0.28
N PRO A 325 12.10 12.85 0.46
CA PRO A 325 12.26 14.12 1.15
C PRO A 325 11.83 15.28 0.26
N LYS A 326 11.56 16.46 0.84
CA LYS A 326 11.27 17.68 0.07
C LYS A 326 12.53 18.40 -0.41
N LYS A 327 13.70 18.04 0.13
CA LYS A 327 15.02 18.58 -0.23
C LYS A 327 16.10 17.59 0.20
N LEU A 328 17.18 17.48 -0.58
CA LEU A 328 18.38 16.75 -0.18
C LEU A 328 19.34 17.63 0.63
N SER A 329 20.13 17.00 1.51
CA SER A 329 21.19 17.67 2.26
C SER A 329 22.28 18.21 1.33
N ALA A 330 22.93 19.31 1.70
CA ALA A 330 23.98 19.92 0.87
C ALA A 330 25.26 19.07 0.72
N LYS A 331 25.42 18.04 1.56
CA LYS A 331 26.48 17.02 1.50
C LYS A 331 25.89 15.66 1.93
N PRO A 332 26.44 14.52 1.47
CA PRO A 332 25.95 13.21 1.89
C PRO A 332 26.19 12.97 3.38
N LYS A 333 25.16 12.48 4.09
CA LYS A 333 25.23 12.08 5.51
C LYS A 333 25.24 10.56 5.63
N PHE A 334 26.39 9.94 5.37
CA PHE A 334 26.53 8.49 5.55
C PHE A 334 26.50 8.13 7.04
N LEU A 335 25.60 7.23 7.44
CA LEU A 335 25.57 6.66 8.80
C LEU A 335 26.56 5.49 8.91
N TRP A 336 26.66 4.68 7.86
CA TRP A 336 27.66 3.63 7.72
C TRP A 336 27.93 3.32 6.24
N ARG A 337 29.09 2.70 6.01
CA ARG A 337 29.57 2.18 4.73
C ARG A 337 30.23 0.83 4.98
N GLN A 338 29.76 -0.21 4.30
CA GLN A 338 30.23 -1.58 4.43
C GLN A 338 30.83 -2.05 3.10
N PRO A 339 32.15 -2.32 3.02
CA PRO A 339 32.79 -2.82 1.81
C PRO A 339 32.21 -4.15 1.35
N MET A 340 32.07 -4.30 0.03
CA MET A 340 31.53 -5.49 -0.64
C MET A 340 32.62 -6.13 -1.51
N THR A 341 32.50 -7.43 -1.79
CA THR A 341 33.57 -8.17 -2.48
C THR A 341 33.43 -8.27 -3.99
N GLY A 342 32.24 -8.04 -4.54
CA GLY A 342 32.01 -8.05 -5.99
C GLY A 342 30.89 -7.10 -6.45
N MET A 343 30.59 -7.13 -7.76
CA MET A 343 29.63 -6.21 -8.40
C MET A 343 28.23 -6.31 -7.79
N GLY A 344 27.53 -5.17 -7.71
CA GLY A 344 26.16 -5.08 -7.19
C GLY A 344 25.12 -4.86 -8.27
N LEU A 345 24.34 -5.90 -8.59
CA LEU A 345 23.20 -5.81 -9.51
C LEU A 345 21.87 -5.98 -8.78
N SER A 346 21.78 -6.96 -7.87
CA SER A 346 20.62 -7.16 -7.00
C SER A 346 20.32 -5.94 -6.14
N GLY A 347 19.05 -5.54 -6.11
CA GLY A 347 18.56 -4.50 -5.21
C GLY A 347 18.56 -4.93 -3.73
N ILE A 348 18.24 -3.98 -2.86
CA ILE A 348 18.27 -4.16 -1.41
C ILE A 348 16.86 -4.44 -0.87
N ALA A 349 16.76 -5.35 0.10
CA ALA A 349 15.59 -5.46 0.97
C ALA A 349 15.93 -5.02 2.40
N ALA A 350 15.13 -4.14 3.00
CA ALA A 350 15.43 -3.57 4.31
C ALA A 350 14.21 -3.47 5.23
N THR A 351 14.44 -3.72 6.51
CA THR A 351 13.52 -3.51 7.63
C THR A 351 14.08 -2.43 8.54
N THR A 352 13.43 -2.10 9.67
CA THR A 352 14.04 -1.21 10.67
C THR A 352 15.26 -1.80 11.40
N ARG A 353 15.58 -3.10 11.21
CA ARG A 353 16.66 -3.79 11.93
C ARG A 353 17.66 -4.53 11.03
N TYR A 354 17.21 -5.01 9.89
CA TYR A 354 17.96 -5.88 8.98
C TYR A 354 18.00 -5.30 7.57
N VAL A 355 19.17 -5.33 6.95
CA VAL A 355 19.38 -5.00 5.53
C VAL A 355 19.96 -6.23 4.84
N ILE A 356 19.26 -6.75 3.84
CA ILE A 356 19.69 -7.90 3.03
C ILE A 356 20.26 -7.38 1.72
N VAL A 357 21.48 -7.81 1.42
CA VAL A 357 22.22 -7.38 0.23
C VAL A 357 22.93 -8.58 -0.41
N ALA A 358 22.82 -8.72 -1.73
CA ALA A 358 23.56 -9.73 -2.49
C ALA A 358 24.95 -9.22 -2.87
N ASP A 359 25.94 -10.10 -2.85
CA ASP A 359 27.37 -9.86 -3.06
C ASP A 359 27.99 -11.07 -3.80
N LYS A 360 29.23 -10.95 -4.25
CA LYS A 360 29.97 -12.02 -4.94
C LYS A 360 31.38 -12.14 -4.37
N SER A 361 31.95 -13.34 -4.27
CA SER A 361 33.36 -13.50 -3.86
C SER A 361 34.29 -12.79 -4.85
N LYS A 362 35.51 -12.43 -4.40
CA LYS A 362 36.49 -11.70 -5.24
C LYS A 362 36.90 -12.48 -6.48
N GLU A 363 36.95 -13.80 -6.35
CA GLU A 363 37.26 -14.77 -7.41
C GLU A 363 36.06 -15.00 -8.35
N LYS A 364 34.91 -14.38 -8.06
CA LYS A 364 33.62 -14.53 -8.75
C LYS A 364 33.08 -15.96 -8.74
N LYS A 365 33.46 -16.80 -7.77
CA LYS A 365 33.07 -18.22 -7.71
C LYS A 365 32.01 -18.57 -6.67
N LEU A 366 31.76 -17.71 -5.69
CA LEU A 366 30.64 -17.86 -4.75
C LEU A 366 29.68 -16.68 -4.90
N ASP A 367 28.38 -16.97 -4.90
CA ASP A 367 27.35 -16.00 -4.55
C ASP A 367 27.31 -15.85 -3.03
N ILE A 368 27.09 -14.63 -2.56
CA ILE A 368 27.02 -14.30 -1.13
C ILE A 368 25.77 -13.46 -0.90
N PHE A 369 24.96 -13.79 0.10
CA PHE A 369 23.90 -12.89 0.59
C PHE A 369 24.19 -12.54 2.04
N ARG A 370 24.38 -11.24 2.32
CA ARG A 370 24.70 -10.72 3.65
C ARG A 370 23.45 -10.14 4.29
N CYS A 371 23.31 -10.35 5.60
CA CYS A 371 22.39 -9.60 6.44
C CYS A 371 23.17 -8.66 7.34
N LEU A 372 22.93 -7.37 7.19
CA LEU A 372 23.56 -6.30 7.95
C LEU A 372 22.58 -5.71 8.97
N ASP A 373 23.12 -5.14 10.06
CA ASP A 373 22.38 -4.27 10.96
C ASP A 373 21.99 -2.97 10.25
N ALA A 374 20.70 -2.65 10.24
CA ALA A 374 20.16 -1.45 9.61
C ALA A 374 20.69 -0.15 10.25
N GLU A 375 21.15 -0.22 11.51
CA GLU A 375 21.67 0.91 12.27
C GLU A 375 23.17 1.11 12.10
N THR A 376 23.97 0.04 12.17
CA THR A 376 25.46 0.10 12.19
C THR A 376 26.14 -0.38 10.91
N GLY A 377 25.46 -1.15 10.06
CA GLY A 377 26.05 -1.78 8.87
C GLY A 377 26.82 -3.07 9.16
N GLU A 378 26.96 -3.47 10.42
CA GLU A 378 27.68 -4.69 10.83
C GLU A 378 26.94 -5.95 10.38
N GLN A 379 27.67 -6.99 9.97
CA GLN A 379 27.07 -8.23 9.48
C GLN A 379 26.59 -9.13 10.63
N PHE A 380 25.30 -9.49 10.64
CA PHE A 380 24.77 -10.55 11.51
C PHE A 380 25.11 -11.94 10.99
N TRP A 381 24.91 -12.17 9.70
CA TRP A 381 25.13 -13.46 9.04
C TRP A 381 25.36 -13.28 7.54
N ALA A 382 25.94 -14.30 6.90
CA ALA A 382 26.02 -14.43 5.45
C ALA A 382 25.66 -15.87 5.03
N ILE A 383 25.03 -15.99 3.87
CA ILE A 383 24.85 -17.26 3.15
C ILE A 383 25.79 -17.23 1.95
N GLU A 384 26.61 -18.28 1.80
CA GLU A 384 27.56 -18.41 0.70
C GLU A 384 27.34 -19.76 0.00
N TYR A 385 27.33 -19.76 -1.33
CA TYR A 385 27.22 -21.01 -2.12
C TYR A 385 27.93 -20.90 -3.47
N PRO A 386 28.36 -22.02 -4.07
CA PRO A 386 29.03 -22.02 -5.37
C PRO A 386 28.12 -21.50 -6.49
N ALA A 387 28.63 -20.53 -7.23
CA ALA A 387 28.07 -20.02 -8.48
C ALA A 387 29.24 -19.66 -9.43
N PRO A 388 30.03 -20.68 -9.84
CA PRO A 388 31.32 -20.49 -10.54
C PRO A 388 31.22 -20.18 -12.02
N GLU A 389 30.05 -20.32 -12.62
CA GLU A 389 29.80 -20.12 -14.05
C GLU A 389 29.95 -18.63 -14.44
N ASP A 390 30.42 -18.38 -15.66
CA ASP A 390 30.54 -17.03 -16.21
C ASP A 390 29.23 -16.62 -16.89
N MET A 391 28.96 -15.31 -16.95
CA MET A 391 27.75 -14.73 -17.51
C MET A 391 28.03 -13.32 -18.01
N ASP A 392 27.34 -12.92 -19.08
CA ASP A 392 27.39 -11.55 -19.59
C ASP A 392 26.89 -10.55 -18.53
N PHE A 393 27.42 -9.33 -18.58
CA PHE A 393 27.14 -8.25 -17.63
C PHE A 393 27.28 -8.70 -16.15
N SER A 394 28.31 -9.52 -15.85
CA SER A 394 28.62 -10.14 -14.54
C SER A 394 27.78 -11.37 -14.17
N ASN A 395 28.36 -12.24 -13.35
CA ASN A 395 27.72 -13.45 -12.81
C ASN A 395 27.16 -13.24 -11.38
N SER A 396 26.90 -11.98 -11.00
CA SER A 396 26.42 -11.61 -9.65
C SER A 396 24.89 -11.75 -9.56
N PRO A 397 24.30 -12.03 -8.38
CA PRO A 397 22.86 -12.09 -8.22
C PRO A 397 22.18 -10.79 -8.69
N ARG A 398 21.02 -10.94 -9.37
CA ARG A 398 20.22 -9.83 -9.93
C ARG A 398 18.84 -9.71 -9.31
N ALA A 399 18.18 -10.82 -8.99
CA ALA A 399 16.89 -10.80 -8.31
C ALA A 399 17.00 -10.15 -6.91
N ASN A 400 16.05 -9.28 -6.57
CA ASN A 400 15.98 -8.62 -5.27
C ASN A 400 15.68 -9.67 -4.18
N PRO A 401 16.32 -9.59 -2.99
CA PRO A 401 15.89 -10.37 -1.83
C PRO A 401 14.46 -10.02 -1.45
N VAL A 402 13.72 -10.96 -0.87
CA VAL A 402 12.34 -10.71 -0.39
C VAL A 402 12.18 -11.18 1.04
N ILE A 403 11.80 -10.27 1.93
CA ILE A 403 11.59 -10.49 3.36
C ILE A 403 10.08 -10.62 3.61
N HIS A 404 9.66 -11.70 4.26
CA HIS A 404 8.25 -11.90 4.61
C HIS A 404 8.10 -12.74 5.88
N GLU A 405 7.38 -12.22 6.88
CA GLU A 405 7.08 -12.91 8.16
C GLU A 405 8.31 -13.54 8.87
N GLY A 406 9.44 -12.83 8.87
CA GLY A 406 10.69 -13.31 9.49
C GLY A 406 11.47 -14.34 8.68
N LEU A 407 11.06 -14.59 7.42
CA LEU A 407 11.81 -15.35 6.43
C LEU A 407 12.38 -14.43 5.35
N VAL A 408 13.43 -14.90 4.68
CA VAL A 408 14.05 -14.22 3.54
C VAL A 408 14.18 -15.21 2.38
N TYR A 409 13.76 -14.78 1.20
CA TYR A 409 13.89 -15.51 -0.05
C TYR A 409 14.99 -14.87 -0.89
N LEU A 410 15.97 -15.68 -1.26
CA LEU A 410 17.21 -15.27 -1.93
C LEU A 410 17.34 -16.06 -3.21
N LEU A 411 17.43 -15.40 -4.37
CA LEU A 411 17.55 -16.04 -5.68
C LEU A 411 18.84 -15.60 -6.37
N GLY A 412 19.77 -16.53 -6.55
CA GLY A 412 20.99 -16.32 -7.33
C GLY A 412 20.73 -16.26 -8.84
N ALA A 413 21.67 -15.66 -9.59
CA ALA A 413 21.55 -15.51 -11.05
C ALA A 413 21.39 -16.85 -11.79
N PHE A 414 21.94 -17.94 -11.23
CA PHE A 414 21.89 -19.30 -11.79
C PHE A 414 20.69 -20.14 -11.30
N GLY A 415 19.74 -19.53 -10.59
CA GLY A 415 18.51 -20.19 -10.14
C GLY A 415 18.55 -20.78 -8.72
N ASP A 416 19.64 -20.64 -7.98
CA ASP A 416 19.76 -21.09 -6.59
C ASP A 416 18.88 -20.24 -5.66
N LEU A 417 17.74 -20.82 -5.28
CA LEU A 417 16.70 -20.25 -4.43
C LEU A 417 16.82 -20.80 -3.02
N HIS A 418 17.02 -19.91 -2.05
CA HIS A 418 17.11 -20.22 -0.63
C HIS A 418 15.99 -19.54 0.15
N CYS A 419 15.38 -20.27 1.09
CA CYS A 419 14.54 -19.70 2.15
C CYS A 419 15.32 -19.74 3.47
N VAL A 420 15.48 -18.59 4.11
CA VAL A 420 16.37 -18.37 5.25
C VAL A 420 15.61 -17.71 6.39
N ASN A 421 15.88 -18.09 7.63
CA ASN A 421 15.40 -17.36 8.81
C ASN A 421 16.10 -16.00 8.91
N LEU A 422 15.33 -14.90 8.87
CA LEU A 422 15.86 -13.53 8.85
C LEU A 422 16.78 -13.21 10.04
N LYS A 423 16.46 -13.74 11.23
CA LYS A 423 17.20 -13.40 12.45
C LYS A 423 18.52 -14.17 12.56
N THR A 424 18.57 -15.42 12.10
CA THR A 424 19.68 -16.34 12.39
C THR A 424 20.53 -16.70 11.17
N GLY A 425 20.07 -16.43 9.96
CA GLY A 425 20.73 -16.93 8.75
C GLY A 425 20.56 -18.45 8.54
N GLN A 426 19.69 -19.12 9.30
CA GLN A 426 19.46 -20.55 9.11
C GLN A 426 18.71 -20.80 7.80
N VAL A 427 19.33 -21.52 6.86
CA VAL A 427 18.64 -22.04 5.66
C VAL A 427 17.61 -23.08 6.09
N LEU A 428 16.33 -22.83 5.80
CA LEU A 428 15.23 -23.74 6.10
C LEU A 428 15.00 -24.74 4.96
N TRP A 429 15.09 -24.25 3.72
CA TRP A 429 15.11 -25.07 2.51
C TRP A 429 15.85 -24.33 1.39
N LYS A 430 16.36 -25.08 0.40
CA LYS A 430 16.96 -24.55 -0.82
C LYS A 430 16.72 -25.46 -2.01
N LYS A 431 16.72 -24.90 -3.22
CA LYS A 431 16.73 -25.62 -4.50
C LYS A 431 17.28 -24.73 -5.62
N ASN A 432 17.81 -25.33 -6.68
CA ASN A 432 18.08 -24.60 -7.92
C ASN A 432 16.87 -24.74 -8.86
N ILE A 433 16.14 -23.66 -9.14
CA ILE A 433 14.88 -23.73 -9.90
C ILE A 433 15.11 -24.06 -11.39
N VAL A 434 16.23 -23.65 -11.97
CA VAL A 434 16.55 -23.93 -13.38
C VAL A 434 16.76 -25.44 -13.57
N LYS A 435 17.57 -26.06 -12.69
CA LYS A 435 17.86 -27.50 -12.68
C LYS A 435 16.64 -28.35 -12.28
N GLU A 436 15.89 -27.93 -11.25
CA GLU A 436 14.68 -28.64 -10.77
C GLU A 436 13.60 -28.79 -11.86
N PHE A 437 13.43 -27.76 -12.68
CA PHE A 437 12.37 -27.71 -13.69
C PHE A 437 12.85 -27.99 -15.12
N GLY A 438 14.15 -28.27 -15.32
CA GLY A 438 14.71 -28.50 -16.66
C GLY A 438 14.60 -27.27 -17.57
N ALA A 439 14.72 -26.08 -17.00
CA ALA A 439 14.73 -24.83 -17.75
C ALA A 439 16.10 -24.54 -18.36
N GLU A 440 16.11 -23.72 -19.41
CA GLU A 440 17.33 -23.12 -19.95
C GLU A 440 17.59 -21.77 -19.27
N LEU A 441 18.85 -21.47 -19.01
CA LEU A 441 19.26 -20.20 -18.40
C LEU A 441 19.29 -19.12 -19.49
N VAL A 442 18.45 -18.08 -19.34
CA VAL A 442 18.44 -16.91 -20.23
C VAL A 442 19.73 -16.08 -20.10
N THR A 443 20.03 -15.23 -21.09
CA THR A 443 21.31 -14.51 -21.25
C THR A 443 21.86 -13.86 -19.98
N TRP A 444 21.01 -13.13 -19.26
CA TRP A 444 21.39 -12.45 -18.00
C TRP A 444 20.88 -13.16 -16.74
N GLY A 445 20.51 -14.44 -16.86
CA GLY A 445 20.09 -15.30 -15.76
C GLY A 445 18.77 -14.88 -15.10
N MET A 446 18.60 -15.29 -13.85
CA MET A 446 17.37 -15.07 -13.08
C MET A 446 17.33 -13.66 -12.47
N CYS A 447 16.57 -12.76 -13.10
CA CYS A 447 16.36 -11.38 -12.65
C CYS A 447 15.05 -11.17 -11.88
N SER A 448 13.98 -11.91 -12.20
CA SER A 448 12.65 -11.72 -11.60
C SER A 448 12.66 -12.03 -10.09
N ALA A 449 12.34 -11.03 -9.25
CA ALA A 449 12.26 -11.19 -7.81
C ALA A 449 11.08 -12.10 -7.39
N PRO A 450 11.31 -13.16 -6.58
CA PRO A 450 10.26 -14.09 -6.15
C PRO A 450 9.05 -13.39 -5.52
N LEU A 451 7.83 -13.64 -5.98
CA LEU A 451 6.63 -12.93 -5.52
C LEU A 451 5.89 -13.70 -4.43
N ILE A 452 5.55 -13.06 -3.32
CA ILE A 452 4.75 -13.66 -2.24
C ILE A 452 3.25 -13.50 -2.52
N VAL A 453 2.51 -14.62 -2.49
CA VAL A 453 1.04 -14.63 -2.65
C VAL A 453 0.39 -15.51 -1.58
N GLY A 454 0.24 -14.96 -0.38
CA GLY A 454 -0.16 -15.72 0.81
C GLY A 454 0.91 -16.77 1.13
N ASP A 455 0.52 -18.03 1.26
CA ASP A 455 1.48 -19.13 1.51
C ASP A 455 2.28 -19.59 0.27
N ARG A 456 2.13 -18.90 -0.87
CA ARG A 456 2.85 -19.20 -2.12
C ARG A 456 4.04 -18.28 -2.34
N LEU A 457 5.13 -18.85 -2.85
CA LEU A 457 6.27 -18.15 -3.44
C LEU A 457 6.25 -18.42 -4.94
N ILE A 458 6.00 -17.39 -5.74
CA ILE A 458 5.92 -17.47 -7.21
C ILE A 458 7.30 -17.19 -7.79
N VAL A 459 7.75 -18.05 -8.70
CA VAL A 459 9.03 -17.94 -9.42
C VAL A 459 8.84 -18.21 -10.91
N ASN A 460 9.79 -17.75 -11.73
CA ASN A 460 9.79 -17.87 -13.19
C ASN A 460 10.98 -18.72 -13.66
N PRO A 461 10.95 -20.07 -13.54
CA PRO A 461 12.06 -20.90 -14.01
C PRO A 461 12.24 -20.83 -15.53
N GLY A 462 11.14 -20.66 -16.28
CA GLY A 462 11.20 -20.59 -17.75
C GLY A 462 11.28 -21.94 -18.47
N ALA A 463 10.84 -23.05 -17.84
CA ALA A 463 10.76 -24.33 -18.54
C ALA A 463 9.47 -24.46 -19.34
N LYS A 464 9.48 -25.25 -20.42
CA LYS A 464 8.33 -25.48 -21.30
C LYS A 464 7.07 -25.96 -20.57
N ASP A 465 7.22 -26.76 -19.51
CA ASP A 465 6.14 -27.27 -18.66
C ASP A 465 6.03 -26.59 -17.29
N ALA A 466 6.93 -25.63 -17.00
CA ALA A 466 7.06 -24.94 -15.72
C ALA A 466 7.64 -23.52 -15.91
N SER A 467 7.02 -22.74 -16.80
CA SER A 467 7.44 -21.37 -17.10
C SER A 467 7.26 -20.50 -15.85
N ILE A 468 6.12 -20.67 -15.17
CA ILE A 468 5.85 -20.07 -13.86
C ILE A 468 5.47 -21.19 -12.88
N VAL A 469 5.94 -21.08 -11.65
CA VAL A 469 5.72 -22.06 -10.59
C VAL A 469 5.35 -21.35 -9.29
N ALA A 470 4.33 -21.86 -8.60
CA ALA A 470 4.11 -21.58 -7.18
C ALA A 470 4.72 -22.69 -6.33
N LEU A 471 5.63 -22.30 -5.44
CA LEU A 471 6.13 -23.13 -4.35
C LEU A 471 5.38 -22.81 -3.07
N ASP A 472 5.21 -23.78 -2.19
CA ASP A 472 4.90 -23.56 -0.78
C ASP A 472 6.08 -22.81 -0.15
N ARG A 473 5.82 -21.59 0.37
CA ARG A 473 6.89 -20.68 0.82
C ARG A 473 7.65 -21.20 2.04
N LEU A 474 7.10 -22.15 2.80
CA LEU A 474 7.68 -22.68 4.04
C LEU A 474 8.48 -23.96 3.80
N THR A 475 8.22 -24.68 2.70
CA THR A 475 8.81 -26.01 2.43
C THR A 475 9.48 -26.15 1.05
N GLY A 476 9.30 -25.19 0.14
CA GLY A 476 9.85 -25.25 -1.23
C GLY A 476 9.21 -26.29 -2.15
N LYS A 477 8.14 -26.95 -1.70
CA LYS A 477 7.37 -27.95 -2.48
C LYS A 477 6.53 -27.26 -3.55
N VAL A 478 6.38 -27.89 -4.72
CA VAL A 478 5.52 -27.36 -5.79
C VAL A 478 4.05 -27.45 -5.38
N ILE A 479 3.33 -26.33 -5.49
CA ILE A 479 1.87 -26.25 -5.36
C ILE A 479 1.22 -26.35 -6.74
N TRP A 480 1.71 -25.56 -7.70
CA TRP A 480 1.32 -25.63 -9.11
C TRP A 480 2.47 -25.19 -10.01
N LYS A 481 2.46 -25.66 -11.26
CA LYS A 481 3.35 -25.21 -12.34
C LYS A 481 2.54 -24.98 -13.61
N THR A 482 2.94 -24.02 -14.41
CA THR A 482 2.22 -23.59 -15.61
C THR A 482 3.14 -23.68 -16.83
N PRO A 483 2.75 -24.39 -17.91
CA PRO A 483 3.53 -24.43 -19.14
C PRO A 483 3.55 -23.06 -19.82
N GLY A 484 4.60 -22.80 -20.58
CA GLY A 484 4.81 -21.52 -21.25
C GLY A 484 6.23 -21.42 -21.82
N GLU A 485 6.74 -20.20 -21.85
CA GLU A 485 7.97 -19.83 -22.54
C GLU A 485 9.13 -19.69 -21.53
N GLN A 486 10.32 -19.28 -22.00
CA GLN A 486 11.48 -19.00 -21.16
C GLN A 486 11.19 -17.86 -20.15
N ALA A 487 12.09 -17.66 -19.19
CA ALA A 487 11.92 -16.64 -18.16
C ALA A 487 11.97 -15.22 -18.77
N GLY A 488 11.13 -14.32 -18.24
CA GLY A 488 11.28 -12.88 -18.43
C GLY A 488 12.22 -12.28 -17.38
N TYR A 489 12.73 -11.08 -17.65
CA TYR A 489 13.64 -10.39 -16.71
C TYR A 489 12.88 -9.62 -15.62
N SER A 490 11.70 -9.09 -15.97
CA SER A 490 10.82 -8.33 -15.09
C SER A 490 10.22 -9.14 -13.94
N SER A 491 9.99 -8.47 -12.81
CA SER A 491 9.37 -9.07 -11.62
C SER A 491 7.84 -9.09 -11.73
N PHE A 492 7.20 -10.20 -11.34
CA PHE A 492 5.74 -10.26 -11.26
C PHE A 492 5.15 -9.29 -10.22
N ILE A 493 3.92 -8.84 -10.47
CA ILE A 493 3.06 -8.17 -9.49
C ILE A 493 1.81 -9.00 -9.17
N LEU A 494 1.12 -8.66 -8.08
CA LEU A 494 -0.18 -9.22 -7.72
C LEU A 494 -1.20 -8.08 -7.56
N ALA A 495 -2.22 -8.06 -8.39
CA ALA A 495 -3.28 -7.04 -8.34
C ALA A 495 -4.64 -7.60 -8.77
N ALA A 496 -5.69 -6.80 -8.62
CA ALA A 496 -7.04 -7.13 -9.07
C ALA A 496 -7.39 -6.28 -10.30
N PHE A 497 -7.85 -6.93 -11.37
CA PHE A 497 -8.31 -6.26 -12.58
C PHE A 497 -9.65 -6.86 -12.96
N GLY A 498 -10.65 -6.02 -13.27
CA GLY A 498 -12.03 -6.52 -13.47
C GLY A 498 -12.55 -7.33 -12.28
N ASN A 499 -12.20 -6.94 -11.04
CA ASN A 499 -12.44 -7.68 -9.80
C ASN A 499 -11.79 -9.08 -9.68
N VAL A 500 -11.00 -9.52 -10.67
CA VAL A 500 -10.26 -10.79 -10.60
C VAL A 500 -8.83 -10.54 -10.13
N ARG A 501 -8.46 -11.14 -9.00
CA ARG A 501 -7.10 -11.11 -8.44
C ARG A 501 -6.19 -12.05 -9.24
N GLN A 502 -5.13 -11.52 -9.82
CA GLN A 502 -4.21 -12.25 -10.68
C GLN A 502 -2.74 -11.84 -10.49
N ILE A 503 -1.84 -12.81 -10.68
CA ILE A 503 -0.41 -12.57 -10.85
C ILE A 503 -0.23 -12.03 -12.27
N VAL A 504 0.54 -10.94 -12.45
CA VAL A 504 0.77 -10.32 -13.76
C VAL A 504 2.26 -10.06 -13.98
N GLY A 505 2.73 -10.33 -15.21
CA GLY A 505 4.10 -10.11 -15.64
C GLY A 505 4.42 -10.93 -16.89
N TYR A 506 5.69 -11.18 -17.13
CA TYR A 506 6.18 -11.69 -18.42
C TYR A 506 6.67 -13.13 -18.34
N ASP A 507 6.43 -13.88 -19.42
CA ASP A 507 7.38 -14.87 -19.92
C ASP A 507 8.20 -14.23 -21.06
N SER A 508 9.20 -14.93 -21.62
CA SER A 508 10.20 -14.33 -22.53
C SER A 508 9.64 -13.59 -23.75
N ILE A 509 8.45 -13.96 -24.23
CA ILE A 509 7.82 -13.33 -25.41
C ILE A 509 6.46 -12.69 -25.13
N SER A 510 5.89 -12.83 -23.92
CA SER A 510 4.51 -12.42 -23.69
C SER A 510 4.18 -11.98 -22.28
N LEU A 511 3.35 -10.95 -22.19
CA LEU A 511 2.70 -10.55 -20.96
C LEU A 511 1.55 -11.53 -20.66
N GLY A 512 1.32 -11.83 -19.39
CA GLY A 512 0.24 -12.70 -18.97
C GLY A 512 -0.38 -12.32 -17.64
N GLY A 513 -1.58 -12.86 -17.42
CA GLY A 513 -2.25 -12.91 -16.13
C GLY A 513 -2.49 -14.36 -15.74
N TRP A 514 -2.26 -14.70 -14.48
CA TRP A 514 -2.43 -16.06 -13.95
C TRP A 514 -3.24 -16.06 -12.65
N ASP A 515 -4.17 -17.02 -12.55
CA ASP A 515 -4.92 -17.26 -11.31
C ASP A 515 -3.96 -17.68 -10.20
N PRO A 516 -3.88 -16.97 -9.06
CA PRO A 516 -2.85 -17.23 -8.06
C PRO A 516 -3.06 -18.54 -7.29
N LYS A 517 -4.29 -19.08 -7.28
CA LYS A 517 -4.65 -20.30 -6.55
C LYS A 517 -4.23 -21.55 -7.31
N THR A 518 -4.39 -21.54 -8.63
CA THR A 518 -4.31 -22.69 -9.54
C THR A 518 -3.17 -22.61 -10.57
N GLY A 519 -2.61 -21.42 -10.82
CA GLY A 519 -1.63 -21.20 -11.88
C GLY A 519 -2.23 -21.10 -13.28
N LYS A 520 -3.54 -21.25 -13.44
CA LYS A 520 -4.21 -21.17 -14.76
C LYS A 520 -3.94 -19.81 -15.39
N ARG A 521 -3.37 -19.80 -16.60
CA ARG A 521 -3.24 -18.57 -17.40
C ARG A 521 -4.63 -18.08 -17.79
N LEU A 522 -4.94 -16.84 -17.40
CA LEU A 522 -6.20 -16.15 -17.64
C LEU A 522 -6.18 -15.45 -19.00
N TRP A 523 -5.01 -14.92 -19.39
CA TRP A 523 -4.78 -14.30 -20.69
C TRP A 523 -3.29 -14.32 -21.08
N LYS A 524 -3.05 -14.19 -22.39
CA LYS A 524 -1.74 -13.96 -23.03
C LYS A 524 -1.90 -12.72 -23.91
N LEU A 525 -0.99 -11.76 -23.77
CA LEU A 525 -0.83 -10.63 -24.67
C LEU A 525 0.57 -10.73 -25.28
N LEU A 526 0.64 -10.77 -26.60
CA LEU A 526 1.89 -10.59 -27.33
C LEU A 526 2.03 -9.08 -27.62
N PRO A 527 3.24 -8.50 -27.48
CA PRO A 527 3.53 -7.17 -28.03
C PRO A 527 3.38 -7.17 -29.56
N ASP A 528 3.24 -5.98 -30.15
CA ASP A 528 3.11 -5.85 -31.61
C ASP A 528 4.48 -6.03 -32.28
N ASP A 529 5.53 -5.43 -31.71
CA ASP A 529 6.92 -5.63 -32.11
C ASP A 529 7.61 -6.68 -31.21
N GLU A 530 8.32 -7.63 -31.83
CA GLU A 530 9.07 -8.68 -31.14
C GLU A 530 10.39 -8.16 -30.53
N GLY A 531 11.05 -8.98 -29.72
CA GLY A 531 12.37 -8.66 -29.17
C GLY A 531 12.40 -7.64 -28.02
N ASP A 532 11.23 -7.27 -27.47
CA ASP A 532 11.07 -6.38 -26.30
C ASP A 532 12.00 -6.80 -25.14
N PHE A 533 12.85 -5.89 -24.66
CA PHE A 533 13.50 -6.02 -23.36
C PHE A 533 12.45 -5.93 -22.25
N ASN A 534 11.93 -7.09 -21.85
CA ASN A 534 10.88 -7.24 -20.83
C ASN A 534 11.41 -7.09 -19.39
N VAL A 535 12.28 -6.10 -19.14
CA VAL A 535 12.87 -5.81 -17.82
C VAL A 535 11.97 -4.92 -16.95
N PRO A 536 11.28 -3.89 -17.46
CA PRO A 536 10.45 -3.05 -16.61
C PRO A 536 9.30 -3.81 -15.93
N THR A 537 9.07 -3.53 -14.65
CA THR A 537 7.98 -4.15 -13.87
C THR A 537 6.63 -3.53 -14.22
N PRO A 538 5.61 -4.34 -14.60
CA PRO A 538 4.25 -3.83 -14.82
C PRO A 538 3.71 -3.08 -13.59
N ILE A 539 2.98 -2.01 -13.81
CA ILE A 539 2.50 -1.13 -12.75
C ILE A 539 0.98 -1.18 -12.71
N TYR A 540 0.43 -1.53 -11.55
CA TYR A 540 -1.00 -1.45 -11.30
C TYR A 540 -1.42 -0.01 -11.00
N ILE A 541 -2.47 0.47 -11.68
CA ILE A 541 -3.06 1.80 -11.46
C ILE A 541 -4.58 1.68 -11.57
N ASP A 542 -5.29 1.70 -10.45
CA ASP A 542 -6.77 1.81 -10.37
C ASP A 542 -7.53 0.92 -11.36
N GLY A 543 -7.28 -0.40 -11.29
CA GLY A 543 -7.89 -1.41 -12.15
C GLY A 543 -7.29 -1.53 -13.56
N LYS A 544 -6.31 -0.69 -13.90
CA LYS A 544 -5.58 -0.68 -15.18
C LYS A 544 -4.14 -1.16 -14.98
N LEU A 545 -3.50 -1.57 -16.08
CA LEU A 545 -2.11 -2.01 -16.10
C LEU A 545 -1.29 -1.10 -17.00
N LEU A 546 -0.30 -0.41 -16.45
CA LEU A 546 0.71 0.29 -17.24
C LEU A 546 1.89 -0.68 -17.47
N VAL A 547 2.26 -0.87 -18.73
CA VAL A 547 3.47 -1.58 -19.12
C VAL A 547 4.34 -0.68 -19.99
N THR A 548 5.63 -0.98 -20.04
CA THR A 548 6.63 -0.19 -20.74
C THR A 548 7.79 -1.10 -21.08
N THR A 549 8.29 -0.97 -22.30
CA THR A 549 9.37 -1.77 -22.88
C THR A 549 10.00 -0.98 -24.02
N GLU A 550 11.22 -1.34 -24.42
CA GLU A 550 12.01 -0.69 -25.48
C GLU A 550 11.23 -0.52 -26.80
N ASN A 551 10.91 -1.61 -27.48
CA ASN A 551 10.41 -1.53 -28.87
C ASN A 551 8.96 -1.03 -28.96
N ASN A 552 8.15 -1.27 -27.92
CA ASN A 552 6.71 -1.03 -27.96
C ASN A 552 6.25 0.20 -27.12
N GLY A 553 7.16 0.86 -26.41
CA GLY A 553 6.88 2.04 -25.58
C GLY A 553 5.96 1.79 -24.38
N THR A 554 5.53 2.89 -23.77
CA THR A 554 4.62 2.92 -22.61
C THR A 554 3.17 2.75 -23.06
N ARG A 555 2.47 1.75 -22.50
CA ARG A 555 1.13 1.31 -22.90
C ARG A 555 0.24 1.11 -21.66
N LEU A 556 -0.95 1.73 -21.64
CA LEU A 556 -1.94 1.59 -20.57
C LEU A 556 -3.08 0.66 -21.00
N TYR A 557 -3.25 -0.48 -20.33
CA TYR A 557 -4.28 -1.46 -20.64
C TYR A 557 -5.45 -1.45 -19.65
N GLY A 558 -6.66 -1.57 -20.20
CA GLY A 558 -7.87 -1.88 -19.45
C GLY A 558 -8.17 -3.38 -19.45
N PHE A 559 -9.19 -3.77 -18.70
CA PHE A 559 -9.62 -5.15 -18.52
C PHE A 559 -11.15 -5.25 -18.61
N ASP A 560 -11.67 -6.40 -19.03
CA ASP A 560 -13.09 -6.71 -18.97
C ASP A 560 -13.55 -7.08 -17.54
N SER A 561 -14.86 -7.30 -17.36
CA SER A 561 -15.45 -7.70 -16.06
C SER A 561 -15.07 -9.10 -15.58
N ASN A 562 -14.32 -9.87 -16.38
CA ASN A 562 -13.77 -11.18 -16.03
C ASN A 562 -12.25 -11.11 -15.79
N GLY A 563 -11.68 -9.90 -15.73
CA GLY A 563 -10.25 -9.67 -15.54
C GLY A 563 -9.36 -10.08 -16.72
N LYS A 564 -9.94 -10.22 -17.92
CA LYS A 564 -9.19 -10.44 -19.15
C LYS A 564 -8.69 -9.09 -19.69
N ILE A 565 -7.41 -9.01 -20.05
CA ILE A 565 -6.83 -7.81 -20.66
C ILE A 565 -7.52 -7.46 -21.99
N LEU A 566 -7.73 -6.17 -22.25
CA LEU A 566 -8.17 -5.70 -23.56
C LEU A 566 -7.01 -5.85 -24.56
N SER A 567 -7.30 -6.29 -25.78
CA SER A 567 -6.27 -6.56 -26.80
C SER A 567 -5.65 -5.32 -27.43
N LYS A 568 -6.20 -4.13 -27.15
CA LYS A 568 -5.63 -2.83 -27.52
C LYS A 568 -5.45 -1.99 -26.27
N PRO A 569 -4.35 -1.23 -26.15
CA PRO A 569 -4.19 -0.30 -25.05
C PRO A 569 -5.25 0.82 -25.11
N LEU A 570 -5.63 1.33 -23.95
CA LEU A 570 -6.46 2.54 -23.78
C LEU A 570 -5.68 3.81 -24.18
N ALA A 571 -4.36 3.78 -24.02
CA ALA A 571 -3.43 4.84 -24.36
C ALA A 571 -2.03 4.26 -24.61
N GLN A 572 -1.26 4.87 -25.49
CA GLN A 572 0.11 4.45 -25.82
C GLN A 572 0.98 5.67 -26.13
N ASN A 573 2.25 5.59 -25.74
CA ASN A 573 3.28 6.59 -25.93
C ASN A 573 4.58 5.89 -26.36
N PHE A 574 5.20 6.35 -27.44
CA PHE A 574 6.46 5.81 -27.96
C PHE A 574 7.69 6.63 -27.56
N ASP A 575 7.51 7.81 -26.97
CA ASP A 575 8.62 8.68 -26.53
C ASP A 575 9.33 8.06 -25.31
N LEU A 576 8.59 7.34 -24.45
CA LEU A 576 9.13 6.62 -23.29
C LEU A 576 8.99 5.10 -23.47
N GLY A 577 10.08 4.45 -23.88
CA GLY A 577 10.27 3.00 -23.92
C GLY A 577 11.59 2.57 -23.27
N PRO A 578 11.74 2.62 -21.93
CA PRO A 578 12.95 2.18 -21.24
C PRO A 578 13.25 0.68 -21.39
N ASP A 579 14.51 0.37 -21.66
CA ASP A 579 15.04 -0.99 -21.79
C ASP A 579 15.12 -1.70 -20.42
N THR A 580 15.58 -0.98 -19.38
CA THR A 580 15.89 -1.54 -18.05
C THR A 580 15.24 -0.77 -16.89
N SER A 581 15.13 0.56 -17.00
CA SER A 581 14.63 1.45 -15.94
C SER A 581 13.10 1.34 -15.79
N THR A 582 12.59 0.83 -14.65
CA THR A 582 11.13 0.79 -14.42
C THR A 582 10.59 2.17 -14.01
N PRO A 583 9.65 2.79 -14.75
CA PRO A 583 9.00 4.05 -14.41
C PRO A 583 8.27 4.04 -13.06
N VAL A 584 8.04 5.22 -12.49
CA VAL A 584 7.22 5.40 -11.29
C VAL A 584 6.01 6.28 -11.60
N VAL A 585 4.89 6.02 -10.93
CA VAL A 585 3.62 6.75 -11.16
C VAL A 585 3.17 7.43 -9.86
N ILE A 586 2.99 8.73 -9.91
CA ILE A 586 2.51 9.55 -8.78
C ILE A 586 1.69 10.72 -9.33
N ASN A 587 0.62 11.12 -8.64
CA ASN A 587 -0.20 12.28 -9.01
C ASN A 587 -0.74 12.26 -10.46
N ASN A 588 -1.03 11.06 -11.00
CA ASN A 588 -1.38 10.81 -12.42
C ASN A 588 -0.29 11.19 -13.44
N LEU A 589 0.96 11.28 -13.01
CA LEU A 589 2.13 11.49 -13.85
C LEU A 589 2.99 10.23 -13.86
N VAL A 590 3.47 9.83 -15.04
CA VAL A 590 4.41 8.73 -15.24
C VAL A 590 5.81 9.33 -15.46
N PHE A 591 6.76 8.96 -14.61
CA PHE A 591 8.16 9.39 -14.71
C PHE A 591 9.05 8.19 -15.05
N GLY A 592 9.87 8.30 -16.09
CA GLY A 592 10.82 7.25 -16.48
C GLY A 592 12.00 7.82 -17.29
N CYS A 593 13.07 7.04 -17.41
CA CYS A 593 14.30 7.46 -18.09
C CYS A 593 14.61 6.57 -19.30
N LEU A 594 14.89 7.19 -20.45
CA LEU A 594 15.37 6.58 -21.69
C LEU A 594 16.16 7.66 -22.45
N GLY A 595 17.49 7.69 -22.38
CA GLY A 595 18.26 8.75 -23.04
C GLY A 595 17.96 10.17 -22.52
N GLY A 596 17.39 10.28 -21.31
CA GLY A 596 16.72 11.49 -20.82
C GLY A 596 15.53 11.16 -19.90
N LEU A 597 15.08 12.13 -19.09
CA LEU A 597 13.93 11.96 -18.19
C LEU A 597 12.63 12.42 -18.87
N PHE A 598 11.60 11.57 -18.89
CA PHE A 598 10.28 11.88 -19.42
C PHE A 598 9.22 12.00 -18.33
N CYS A 599 8.22 12.83 -18.58
CA CYS A 599 6.99 12.93 -17.79
C CYS A 599 5.77 12.81 -18.71
N LEU A 600 4.94 11.79 -18.51
CA LEU A 600 3.71 11.55 -19.25
C LEU A 600 2.47 11.84 -18.38
N ASP A 601 1.43 12.41 -18.98
CA ASP A 601 0.13 12.63 -18.33
C ASP A 601 -0.79 11.40 -18.49
N LEU A 602 -1.04 10.69 -17.40
CA LEU A 602 -1.91 9.51 -17.38
C LEU A 602 -3.38 9.87 -17.66
N ASN A 603 -3.84 11.06 -17.29
CA ASN A 603 -5.21 11.52 -17.52
C ASN A 603 -5.43 11.94 -18.97
N ASN A 604 -4.38 12.44 -19.63
CA ASN A 604 -4.40 12.87 -21.03
C ASN A 604 -3.78 11.82 -21.98
N GLY A 605 -4.16 10.56 -21.79
CA GLY A 605 -3.82 9.48 -22.72
C GLY A 605 -2.33 9.21 -22.89
N LEU A 606 -1.54 9.30 -21.81
CA LEU A 606 -0.08 9.16 -21.81
C LEU A 606 0.65 10.20 -22.68
N LYS A 607 0.05 11.39 -22.90
CA LYS A 607 0.73 12.47 -23.61
C LYS A 607 2.01 12.90 -22.86
N THR A 608 3.13 12.98 -23.58
CA THR A 608 4.37 13.58 -23.08
C THR A 608 4.13 15.05 -22.74
N LEU A 609 4.35 15.41 -21.47
CA LEU A 609 4.29 16.79 -20.98
C LEU A 609 5.61 17.51 -21.21
N TYR A 610 6.71 16.83 -20.92
CA TYR A 610 8.07 17.28 -21.17
C TYR A 610 9.04 16.09 -21.15
N SER A 611 10.17 16.27 -21.83
CA SER A 611 11.39 15.49 -21.65
C SER A 611 12.52 16.41 -21.16
N VAL A 612 13.55 15.84 -20.56
CA VAL A 612 14.75 16.54 -20.08
C VAL A 612 15.98 15.80 -20.56
N ASP A 613 16.77 16.50 -21.36
CA ASP A 613 18.09 16.09 -21.82
C ASP A 613 19.13 16.53 -20.76
N ASP A 614 19.64 15.55 -20.00
CA ASP A 614 20.67 15.66 -18.97
C ASP A 614 21.36 14.30 -18.92
N ASP A 615 22.67 14.25 -19.16
CA ASP A 615 23.45 13.00 -19.27
C ASP A 615 23.22 12.03 -18.09
N ALA A 616 22.85 12.57 -16.92
CA ALA A 616 22.54 11.80 -15.72
C ALA A 616 21.31 10.87 -15.84
N PHE A 617 20.47 11.06 -16.86
CA PHE A 617 19.32 10.22 -17.18
C PHE A 617 19.49 9.41 -18.47
N PHE A 618 20.67 9.46 -19.10
CA PHE A 618 20.89 8.86 -20.42
C PHE A 618 20.81 7.33 -20.40
N ASP A 619 21.51 6.72 -19.45
CA ASP A 619 21.56 5.27 -19.22
C ASP A 619 20.56 4.88 -18.10
N TYR A 620 20.92 3.93 -17.25
CA TYR A 620 20.09 3.43 -16.16
C TYR A 620 19.87 4.43 -15.01
N ALA A 621 18.62 4.49 -14.53
CA ALA A 621 18.27 5.17 -13.30
C ALA A 621 17.13 4.46 -12.57
N THR A 622 17.17 4.47 -11.24
CA THR A 622 16.05 3.98 -10.40
C THR A 622 15.29 5.15 -9.81
N LEU A 623 13.97 5.02 -9.73
CA LEU A 623 13.07 6.10 -9.29
C LEU A 623 12.26 5.62 -8.08
N ILE A 624 12.15 6.46 -7.05
CA ILE A 624 11.24 6.32 -5.91
C ILE A 624 10.41 7.60 -5.81
N ALA A 625 9.08 7.49 -5.73
CA ALA A 625 8.20 8.66 -5.65
C ALA A 625 7.37 8.73 -4.37
N GLY A 626 7.03 9.94 -3.94
CA GLY A 626 6.17 10.21 -2.80
C GLY A 626 6.27 11.66 -2.34
N ASN A 627 5.31 12.10 -1.51
CA ASN A 627 5.26 13.47 -0.98
C ASN A 627 5.37 14.55 -2.08
N ASP A 628 4.73 14.32 -3.23
CA ASP A 628 4.77 15.20 -4.41
C ASP A 628 6.17 15.41 -5.02
N HIS A 629 7.06 14.44 -4.85
CA HIS A 629 8.42 14.45 -5.39
C HIS A 629 8.79 13.09 -6.00
N VAL A 630 9.78 13.10 -6.90
CA VAL A 630 10.50 11.89 -7.33
C VAL A 630 11.98 12.02 -6.96
N LEU A 631 12.48 11.01 -6.24
CA LEU A 631 13.90 10.79 -5.99
C LEU A 631 14.42 9.82 -7.04
N ILE A 632 15.32 10.30 -7.89
CA ILE A 632 15.99 9.56 -8.94
C ILE A 632 17.41 9.24 -8.45
N ILE A 633 17.83 7.98 -8.62
CA ILE A 633 19.17 7.50 -8.30
C ILE A 633 19.79 7.04 -9.62
N THR A 634 20.79 7.78 -10.09
CA THR A 634 21.42 7.56 -11.39
C THR A 634 22.51 6.48 -11.31
N VAL A 635 22.82 5.84 -12.45
CA VAL A 635 23.91 4.86 -12.51
C VAL A 635 25.25 5.44 -12.01
N GLU A 636 25.55 6.72 -12.25
CA GLU A 636 26.77 7.36 -11.74
C GLU A 636 26.74 7.74 -10.24
N GLY A 637 25.72 7.30 -9.49
CA GLY A 637 25.65 7.53 -8.05
C GLY A 637 25.24 8.94 -7.63
N GLU A 638 24.36 9.60 -8.40
CA GLU A 638 23.71 10.85 -7.99
C GLU A 638 22.30 10.60 -7.46
N LEU A 639 21.93 11.37 -6.44
CA LEU A 639 20.54 11.59 -6.06
C LEU A 639 20.05 12.88 -6.73
N ILE A 640 19.03 12.77 -7.57
CA ILE A 640 18.35 13.91 -8.18
C ILE A 640 16.90 13.93 -7.66
N LEU A 641 16.52 15.01 -6.99
CA LEU A 641 15.18 15.19 -6.44
C LEU A 641 14.43 16.25 -7.26
N ILE A 642 13.29 15.86 -7.79
CA ILE A 642 12.42 16.71 -8.63
C ILE A 642 11.02 16.82 -8.01
N GLU A 643 10.30 17.87 -8.38
CA GLU A 643 8.88 18.01 -8.05
C GLU A 643 8.03 17.09 -8.94
N ALA A 644 7.03 16.44 -8.32
CA ALA A 644 6.02 15.63 -8.98
C ALA A 644 4.63 16.31 -8.94
N ALA A 645 4.64 17.65 -9.06
CA ALA A 645 3.45 18.48 -9.13
C ALA A 645 3.58 19.48 -10.27
N GLY A 646 2.59 19.47 -11.18
CA GLY A 646 2.53 20.37 -12.33
C GLY A 646 3.12 19.82 -13.64
N TYR A 647 3.01 20.63 -14.69
CA TYR A 647 3.23 20.22 -16.09
C TYR A 647 4.62 20.59 -16.64
N ARG A 648 5.64 20.74 -15.78
CA ARG A 648 7.02 21.10 -16.19
C ARG A 648 8.07 20.51 -15.26
N TYR A 649 9.26 20.23 -15.79
CA TYR A 649 10.41 19.85 -14.99
C TYR A 649 10.76 20.93 -13.95
N THR A 650 10.92 20.51 -12.70
CA THR A 650 11.33 21.38 -11.58
C THR A 650 12.32 20.63 -10.68
N LEU A 651 13.62 20.89 -10.89
CA LEU A 651 14.68 20.37 -10.02
C LEU A 651 14.62 21.03 -8.64
N LYS A 652 14.70 20.23 -7.57
CA LYS A 652 14.73 20.70 -6.17
C LYS A 652 16.13 20.64 -5.57
N SER A 653 16.86 19.56 -5.85
CA SER A 653 18.25 19.36 -5.40
C SER A 653 18.91 18.19 -6.13
N ARG A 654 20.23 18.27 -6.35
CA ARG A 654 21.08 17.21 -6.89
C ARG A 654 22.26 16.98 -5.93
N LEU A 655 22.63 15.73 -5.69
CA LEU A 655 23.65 15.32 -4.71
C LEU A 655 24.43 14.09 -5.20
N ARG A 656 25.69 14.28 -5.58
CA ARG A 656 26.64 13.19 -5.89
C ARG A 656 27.02 12.44 -4.62
N LEU A 657 26.89 11.11 -4.62
CA LEU A 657 27.21 10.24 -3.48
C LEU A 657 28.56 9.53 -3.62
N PHE A 658 28.93 9.19 -4.85
CA PHE A 658 30.09 8.39 -5.18
C PHE A 658 30.89 9.03 -6.32
N GLU A 659 32.20 8.84 -6.28
CA GLU A 659 33.11 9.19 -7.37
C GLU A 659 33.52 7.88 -8.05
N LYS A 660 33.22 7.74 -9.36
CA LYS A 660 33.68 6.61 -10.20
C LYS A 660 33.24 5.21 -9.71
N SER A 661 32.03 5.05 -9.20
CA SER A 661 31.42 3.74 -8.91
C SER A 661 29.94 3.75 -9.27
N GLU A 662 29.51 2.70 -9.97
CA GLU A 662 28.18 2.60 -10.57
C GLU A 662 27.14 2.01 -9.61
N VAL A 663 25.88 2.42 -9.77
CA VAL A 663 24.73 2.04 -8.95
C VAL A 663 23.65 1.39 -9.81
N PHE A 664 23.85 0.11 -10.14
CA PHE A 664 22.80 -0.71 -10.79
C PHE A 664 21.77 -1.26 -9.80
N SER A 665 22.16 -1.43 -8.53
CA SER A 665 21.30 -2.03 -7.50
C SER A 665 20.14 -1.11 -7.12
N HIS A 666 18.91 -1.63 -7.20
CA HIS A 666 17.73 -0.90 -6.71
C HIS A 666 17.86 -0.59 -5.19
N PRO A 667 17.67 0.68 -4.78
CA PRO A 667 17.83 1.08 -3.39
C PRO A 667 16.61 0.75 -2.53
N ALA A 668 16.81 0.82 -1.21
CA ALA A 668 15.76 0.64 -0.21
C ALA A 668 15.60 1.88 0.67
N LEU A 669 14.38 2.42 0.75
CA LEU A 669 14.07 3.61 1.55
C LEU A 669 13.18 3.26 2.74
N VAL A 670 13.77 3.18 3.94
CA VAL A 670 13.09 2.83 5.19
C VAL A 670 13.11 4.03 6.13
N GLY A 671 12.01 4.78 6.15
CA GLY A 671 12.02 6.07 6.83
C GLY A 671 12.94 7.04 6.08
N ASN A 672 13.67 7.87 6.82
CA ASN A 672 14.71 8.75 6.26
C ASN A 672 16.06 8.05 6.03
N ARG A 673 16.13 6.71 6.08
CA ARG A 673 17.33 5.93 5.76
C ARG A 673 17.23 5.35 4.36
N LEU A 674 18.12 5.80 3.48
CA LEU A 674 18.26 5.31 2.11
C LEU A 674 19.47 4.37 2.05
N TYR A 675 19.19 3.08 1.86
CA TYR A 675 20.20 2.05 1.67
C TYR A 675 20.49 1.90 0.17
N ILE A 676 21.76 2.00 -0.21
CA ILE A 676 22.26 1.93 -1.59
C ILE A 676 23.41 0.94 -1.65
N ARG A 677 23.53 0.19 -2.75
CA ARG A 677 24.71 -0.60 -3.10
C ARG A 677 25.28 -0.08 -4.42
N ASN A 678 26.57 0.23 -4.44
CA ASN A 678 27.32 0.46 -5.67
C ASN A 678 28.17 -0.78 -6.02
N THR A 679 29.07 -0.69 -6.99
CA THR A 679 29.93 -1.81 -7.40
C THR A 679 30.97 -2.28 -6.36
N THR A 680 31.15 -1.56 -5.24
CA THR A 680 32.24 -1.77 -4.26
C THR A 680 31.82 -1.74 -2.79
N GLU A 681 30.68 -1.16 -2.43
CA GLU A 681 30.18 -1.00 -1.05
C GLU A 681 28.65 -0.97 -0.99
N ALA A 682 28.10 -1.32 0.17
CA ALA A 682 26.74 -0.96 0.56
C ALA A 682 26.80 0.16 1.61
N CYS A 683 25.85 1.10 1.58
CA CYS A 683 25.85 2.26 2.47
C CYS A 683 24.44 2.54 3.00
N CYS A 684 24.37 3.16 4.18
CA CYS A 684 23.17 3.84 4.66
C CYS A 684 23.39 5.35 4.63
N LEU A 685 22.56 6.06 3.88
CA LEU A 685 22.50 7.52 3.83
C LEU A 685 21.31 8.01 4.67
N LEU A 686 21.53 9.02 5.51
CA LEU A 686 20.46 9.76 6.18
C LEU A 686 19.99 10.89 5.26
N LEU A 687 18.69 10.89 4.93
CA LEU A 687 18.01 11.97 4.24
C LEU A 687 17.47 13.00 5.25
N ASP A 688 17.34 14.25 4.81
CA ASP A 688 16.65 15.30 5.57
C ASP A 688 15.13 15.12 5.46
N ASN A 689 14.38 15.36 6.55
CA ASN A 689 12.91 15.22 6.58
C ASN A 689 12.18 16.44 5.99
#